data_AF-A0A851J632-F1
#
_entry.id   AF-A0A851J632-F1
#
_cell.length_a   1.000
_cell.length_b   1.000
_cell.length_c   1.000
_cell.angle_alpha   90.00
_cell.angle_beta   90.00
_cell.angle_gamma   90.00
#
_symmetry.space_group_name_H-M   'P 1'
#
loop_
_entity.id
_entity.type
_entity.pdbx_description
1 polymer ?
#
loop_
_entity_poly.entity_id
_entity_poly.type
_entity_poly.pdbx_seq_one_letter_code
_entity_poly.pdbx_strand_id
1 'polypeptide(L)'
;VAEIRAQLVEQLKCLDQQCELRVQLLQDLQDFFRKKAEIEMDYSRNLEKLAERFLAKTRSTKDQQFKKDQNVLSPVNCWNLLLNQVKRESRDHTTLSDIYLNNIIPRFVQVSEDSGRLFKKSKEVGLQLQEDLMKVLNELYTVMKTYHMYNADSISAQSKLKEAEKQEEKQIGKSVKQEDKQTPRSPDSTSNVKFEEKHVRRSSVKKIEKMKEKRQAKYTENRLKAIKARNEYLLALEATNASVFKYYIHDLSDLIDCCDLGYHASLNRALRTFLSAELNLEQSKHEGLDAIENAVENLDANSDKQRLMEMYNNVFCPPMKFEFQPHMGDMESQLCAQQPVQSELVQRCQQLQSRLSTLKIENEEVKKTMEATLQTIQDIVTIEDFDVSDCFQYSNSMESVKSTVSETFMSKPSIAKRRANQQETEQFYFTKMKEYLEGRNLITKLQAKHDLLQKTLGESEWPFSFTDFFLIIIFFPSRPACSCCDSGQDSSQAIPLVVESCIRFISRHGLQHEGIFRVSGSQVEVNDIKNAFERGEDPLAGDQNDHDMDSIAGVLKLYFRGLEHPLFPKDIFHDLIACVTMDNLQERALHVRKVLLNLPKTTLIVMRYLFAFLNHLSQFSEENMMDPYNLAICFGPTLMSVPEGHDQVSCQAHVNELIKTIIIQHENIFPGARELEGPVYSRAVPVSFCCSESPHGERALAEDSVQDVTAEHHTSDD
;
A
#
# COMPACT_ATOMS: atom_id res chain seq x y z
N VAL A 1 34.57 -55.62 15.37
CA VAL A 1 35.59 -54.57 15.66
C VAL A 1 36.23 -54.01 14.38
N ALA A 2 36.77 -54.84 13.48
CA ALA A 2 37.37 -54.35 12.23
C ALA A 2 36.36 -53.60 11.33
N GLU A 3 35.14 -54.13 11.18
CA GLU A 3 34.05 -53.48 10.43
C GLU A 3 33.63 -52.15 11.06
N ILE A 4 33.47 -52.10 12.39
CA ILE A 4 33.18 -50.86 13.13
C ILE A 4 34.26 -49.82 12.85
N ARG A 5 35.54 -50.19 13.00
CA ARG A 5 36.67 -49.29 12.73
C ARG A 5 36.64 -48.74 11.30
N ALA A 6 36.31 -49.56 10.30
CA ALA A 6 36.18 -49.09 8.93
C ALA A 6 35.02 -48.08 8.79
N GLN A 7 33.88 -48.35 9.41
CA GLN A 7 32.73 -47.44 9.41
C GLN A 7 33.02 -46.11 10.09
N LEU A 8 33.77 -46.10 11.20
CA LEU A 8 34.16 -44.87 11.90
C LEU A 8 35.02 -43.95 11.01
N VAL A 9 35.93 -44.53 10.20
CA VAL A 9 36.73 -43.78 9.23
C VAL A 9 35.86 -43.19 8.12
N GLU A 10 34.89 -43.95 7.61
CA GLU A 10 33.97 -43.45 6.57
C GLU A 10 33.03 -42.35 7.11
N GLN A 11 32.59 -42.44 8.37
CA GLN A 11 31.82 -41.37 9.02
C GLN A 11 32.61 -40.05 9.05
N LEU A 12 33.89 -40.09 9.41
CA LEU A 12 34.74 -38.90 9.45
C LEU A 12 34.96 -38.30 8.06
N LYS A 13 35.21 -39.14 7.05
CA LYS A 13 35.32 -38.71 5.64
C LYS A 13 34.05 -38.03 5.13
N CYS A 14 32.89 -38.58 5.49
CA CYS A 14 31.61 -37.99 5.13
C CYS A 14 31.46 -36.60 5.73
N LEU A 15 31.79 -36.42 7.02
CA LEU A 15 31.74 -35.11 7.68
C LEU A 15 32.73 -34.11 7.06
N ASP A 16 33.96 -34.55 6.73
CA ASP A 16 34.95 -33.74 6.02
C ASP A 16 34.41 -33.25 4.67
N GLN A 17 33.86 -34.15 3.87
CA GLN A 17 33.28 -33.81 2.56
C GLN A 17 32.11 -32.83 2.68
N GLN A 18 31.22 -33.00 3.67
CA GLN A 18 30.11 -32.06 3.89
C GLN A 18 30.60 -30.67 4.27
N CYS A 19 31.68 -30.56 5.05
CA CYS A 19 32.28 -29.27 5.35
C CYS A 19 32.86 -28.61 4.09
N GLU A 20 33.58 -29.36 3.27
CA GLU A 20 34.15 -28.84 2.01
C GLU A 20 33.07 -28.31 1.08
N LEU A 21 31.96 -29.03 0.93
CA LEU A 21 30.81 -28.60 0.12
C LEU A 21 30.19 -27.29 0.63
N ARG A 22 30.10 -27.11 1.96
CA ARG A 22 29.56 -25.88 2.56
C ARG A 22 30.48 -24.70 2.38
N VAL A 23 31.79 -24.89 2.59
CA VAL A 23 32.78 -23.85 2.35
C VAL A 23 32.79 -23.44 0.88
N GLN A 24 32.69 -24.41 -0.04
CA GLN A 24 32.59 -24.14 -1.47
C GLN A 24 31.32 -23.34 -1.82
N LEU A 25 30.16 -23.74 -1.28
CA LEU A 25 28.91 -22.99 -1.49
C LEU A 25 29.02 -21.54 -1.00
N LEU A 26 29.62 -21.32 0.18
CA LEU A 26 29.83 -19.97 0.70
C LEU A 26 30.81 -19.16 -0.17
N GLN A 27 31.81 -19.81 -0.77
CA GLN A 27 32.71 -19.17 -1.73
C GLN A 27 31.98 -18.77 -3.01
N ASP A 28 31.17 -19.67 -3.57
CA ASP A 28 30.36 -19.42 -4.76
C ASP A 28 29.37 -18.27 -4.52
N LEU A 29 28.74 -18.22 -3.34
CA LEU A 29 27.86 -17.11 -2.95
C LEU A 29 28.60 -15.77 -2.88
N GLN A 30 29.82 -15.74 -2.33
CA GLN A 30 30.63 -14.51 -2.30
C GLN A 30 30.97 -14.02 -3.70
N ASP A 31 31.41 -14.93 -4.58
CA ASP A 31 31.79 -14.60 -5.95
C ASP A 31 30.59 -14.17 -6.79
N PHE A 32 29.43 -14.82 -6.59
CA PHE A 32 28.15 -14.42 -7.17
C PHE A 32 27.77 -12.98 -6.79
N PHE A 33 27.74 -12.66 -5.50
CA PHE A 33 27.35 -11.31 -5.05
C PHE A 33 28.39 -10.26 -5.44
N ARG A 34 29.68 -10.61 -5.51
CA ARG A 34 30.70 -9.70 -6.04
C ARG A 34 30.44 -9.37 -7.50
N LYS A 35 30.11 -10.39 -8.31
CA LYS A 35 29.78 -10.16 -9.71
C LYS A 35 28.47 -9.41 -9.90
N LYS A 36 27.45 -9.70 -9.10
CA LYS A 36 26.18 -8.97 -9.12
C LYS A 36 26.40 -7.50 -8.77
N ALA A 37 27.18 -7.18 -7.75
CA ALA A 37 27.51 -5.80 -7.37
C ALA A 37 28.18 -5.01 -8.51
N GLU A 38 29.12 -5.62 -9.24
CA GLU A 38 29.72 -5.01 -10.43
C GLU A 38 28.67 -4.67 -11.50
N ILE A 39 27.75 -5.59 -11.77
CA ILE A 39 26.68 -5.40 -12.76
C ILE A 39 25.73 -4.28 -12.32
N GLU A 40 25.31 -4.26 -11.06
CA GLU A 40 24.45 -3.21 -10.51
C GLU A 40 25.12 -1.83 -10.62
N MET A 41 26.42 -1.75 -10.32
CA MET A 41 27.19 -0.52 -10.39
C MET A 41 27.38 -0.02 -11.84
N ASP A 42 27.58 -0.93 -12.80
CA ASP A 42 27.63 -0.59 -14.22
C ASP A 42 26.28 -0.08 -14.73
N TYR A 43 25.18 -0.74 -14.34
CA TYR A 43 23.82 -0.31 -14.67
C TYR A 43 23.52 1.09 -14.11
N SER A 44 23.80 1.29 -12.83
CA SER A 44 23.68 2.59 -12.15
C SER A 44 24.45 3.70 -12.89
N ARG A 45 25.72 3.48 -13.24
CA ARG A 45 26.54 4.46 -13.98
C ARG A 45 25.97 4.78 -15.36
N ASN A 46 25.36 3.82 -16.04
CA ASN A 46 24.73 4.06 -17.34
C ASN A 46 23.45 4.89 -17.21
N LEU A 47 22.64 4.64 -16.18
CA LEU A 47 21.45 5.44 -15.88
C LEU A 47 21.79 6.89 -15.50
N GLU A 48 22.81 7.12 -14.65
CA GLU A 48 23.19 8.50 -14.28
C GLU A 48 23.63 9.28 -15.52
N LYS A 49 24.47 8.69 -16.39
CA LYS A 49 24.89 9.30 -17.66
C LYS A 49 23.69 9.61 -18.58
N LEU A 50 22.69 8.73 -18.60
CA LEU A 50 21.46 8.95 -19.37
C LEU A 50 20.74 10.21 -18.86
N ALA A 51 20.49 10.30 -17.55
CA ALA A 51 19.82 11.44 -16.95
C ALA A 51 20.61 12.75 -17.12
N GLU A 52 21.92 12.74 -16.83
CA GLU A 52 22.80 13.90 -16.98
C GLU A 52 22.81 14.45 -18.40
N ARG A 53 22.84 13.58 -19.40
CA ARG A 53 22.84 13.97 -20.82
C ARG A 53 21.63 14.83 -21.19
N PHE A 54 20.46 14.53 -20.63
CA PHE A 54 19.23 15.27 -20.93
C PHE A 54 19.05 16.48 -20.01
N LEU A 55 19.41 16.38 -18.73
CA LEU A 55 19.37 17.53 -17.81
C LEU A 55 20.34 18.66 -18.22
N ALA A 56 21.52 18.31 -18.75
CA ALA A 56 22.50 19.30 -19.22
C ALA A 56 22.00 20.06 -20.47
N LYS A 57 21.28 19.38 -21.37
CA LYS A 57 20.71 20.01 -22.58
C LYS A 57 19.66 21.06 -22.20
N THR A 58 18.75 20.73 -21.29
CA THR A 58 17.68 21.62 -20.82
C THR A 58 18.23 22.89 -20.17
N ARG A 59 19.35 22.80 -19.43
CA ARG A 59 20.02 23.95 -18.79
C ARG A 59 20.78 24.86 -19.78
N SER A 60 21.16 24.36 -20.96
CA SER A 60 21.95 25.13 -21.94
C SER A 60 21.10 26.02 -22.85
N THR A 61 19.82 25.66 -23.06
CA THR A 61 18.82 26.52 -23.67
C THR A 61 18.51 27.67 -22.72
N LYS A 62 18.99 28.86 -23.07
CA LYS A 62 18.78 30.12 -22.34
C LYS A 62 17.29 30.35 -22.10
N ASP A 63 16.84 30.14 -20.87
CA ASP A 63 15.79 30.93 -20.23
C ASP A 63 15.95 30.85 -18.71
N GLN A 64 16.83 31.71 -18.18
CA GLN A 64 16.95 31.93 -16.74
C GLN A 64 15.72 32.64 -16.12
N GLN A 65 14.64 32.83 -16.88
CA GLN A 65 13.41 33.48 -16.41
C GLN A 65 12.42 32.50 -15.73
N PHE A 66 12.56 31.18 -15.89
CA PHE A 66 11.59 30.17 -15.42
C PHE A 66 11.92 29.54 -14.05
N LYS A 67 12.59 30.26 -13.14
CA LYS A 67 12.95 29.76 -11.80
C LYS A 67 11.82 29.82 -10.76
N LYS A 68 10.59 29.51 -11.16
CA LYS A 68 9.53 29.09 -10.23
C LYS A 68 8.90 27.85 -10.81
N ASP A 69 8.98 26.74 -10.07
CA ASP A 69 8.40 25.43 -10.39
C ASP A 69 6.88 25.46 -10.70
N GLN A 70 6.21 26.61 -10.54
CA GLN A 70 4.77 26.79 -10.71
C GLN A 70 4.25 26.90 -12.16
N ASN A 71 5.11 27.15 -13.17
CA ASN A 71 4.67 27.42 -14.56
C ASN A 71 5.16 26.39 -15.58
N VAL A 72 5.38 25.13 -15.16
CA VAL A 72 5.78 24.06 -16.08
C VAL A 72 4.55 23.48 -16.76
N LEU A 73 4.57 23.43 -18.10
CA LEU A 73 3.51 22.78 -18.89
C LEU A 73 3.44 21.28 -18.56
N SER A 74 2.24 20.69 -18.59
CA SER A 74 2.02 19.31 -18.14
C SER A 74 2.93 18.27 -18.83
N PRO A 75 3.24 18.31 -20.15
CA PRO A 75 4.15 17.34 -20.77
C PRO A 75 5.61 17.52 -20.33
N VAL A 76 6.02 18.75 -20.02
CA VAL A 76 7.37 19.04 -19.52
C VAL A 76 7.51 18.53 -18.08
N ASN A 77 6.43 18.57 -17.29
CA ASN A 77 6.41 17.95 -15.97
C ASN A 77 6.60 16.44 -16.05
N CYS A 78 5.87 15.74 -16.93
CA CYS A 78 6.06 14.30 -17.18
C CYS A 78 7.51 13.97 -17.57
N TRP A 79 8.09 14.78 -18.47
CA TRP A 79 9.49 14.63 -18.88
C TRP A 79 10.47 14.79 -17.71
N ASN A 80 10.26 15.79 -16.85
CA ASN A 80 11.11 16.02 -15.68
C ASN A 80 11.02 14.88 -14.67
N LEU A 81 9.81 14.36 -14.41
CA LEU A 81 9.60 13.23 -13.52
C LEU A 81 10.19 11.93 -14.08
N LEU A 82 10.11 11.71 -15.39
CA LEU A 82 10.78 10.59 -16.05
C LEU A 82 12.30 10.62 -15.86
N LEU A 83 12.92 11.79 -16.03
CA LEU A 83 14.36 11.95 -15.77
C LEU A 83 14.72 11.79 -14.29
N ASN A 84 13.86 12.27 -13.39
CA ASN A 84 14.05 12.08 -11.94
C ASN A 84 13.96 10.59 -11.55
N GLN A 85 13.08 9.82 -12.20
CA GLN A 85 12.97 8.38 -11.95
C GLN A 85 14.24 7.64 -12.37
N VAL A 86 14.82 7.97 -13.53
CA VAL A 86 16.11 7.39 -13.97
C VAL A 86 17.22 7.68 -12.96
N LYS A 87 17.24 8.89 -12.36
CA LYS A 87 18.21 9.24 -11.31
C LYS A 87 17.96 8.50 -10.00
N ARG A 88 16.70 8.31 -9.64
CA ARG A 88 16.30 7.54 -8.46
C ARG A 88 16.81 6.10 -8.61
N GLU A 89 16.46 5.43 -9.72
CA GLU A 89 16.93 4.07 -10.01
C GLU A 89 18.47 4.00 -10.01
N SER A 90 19.17 4.96 -10.62
CA SER A 90 20.63 4.99 -10.57
C SER A 90 21.18 4.94 -9.14
N ARG A 91 20.65 5.75 -8.23
CA ARG A 91 21.07 5.78 -6.82
C ARG A 91 20.70 4.50 -6.08
N ASP A 92 19.54 3.94 -6.37
CA ASP A 92 19.07 2.71 -5.73
C ASP A 92 19.98 1.53 -6.12
N HIS A 93 20.35 1.42 -7.40
CA HIS A 93 21.30 0.39 -7.87
C HIS A 93 22.73 0.60 -7.33
N THR A 94 23.18 1.84 -7.12
CA THR A 94 24.43 2.11 -6.38
C THR A 94 24.32 1.59 -4.93
N THR A 95 23.22 1.91 -4.26
CA THR A 95 22.96 1.46 -2.88
C THR A 95 22.89 -0.07 -2.78
N LEU A 96 22.27 -0.72 -3.77
CA LEU A 96 22.20 -2.18 -3.84
C LEU A 96 23.58 -2.82 -3.98
N SER A 97 24.42 -2.28 -4.87
CA SER A 97 25.83 -2.68 -4.99
C SER A 97 26.59 -2.51 -3.67
N ASP A 98 26.40 -1.38 -2.98
CA ASP A 98 27.05 -1.11 -1.69
C ASP A 98 26.59 -2.08 -0.60
N ILE A 99 25.30 -2.46 -0.57
CA ILE A 99 24.78 -3.48 0.36
C ILE A 99 25.43 -4.84 0.07
N TYR A 100 25.61 -5.21 -1.20
CA TYR A 100 26.27 -6.46 -1.54
C TYR A 100 27.73 -6.49 -1.07
N LEU A 101 28.49 -5.43 -1.37
CA LEU A 101 29.91 -5.32 -1.04
C LEU A 101 30.17 -5.17 0.47
N ASN A 102 29.38 -4.34 1.15
CA ASN A 102 29.67 -3.91 2.52
C ASN A 102 28.87 -4.67 3.59
N ASN A 103 27.86 -5.45 3.20
CA ASN A 103 27.00 -6.17 4.15
C ASN A 103 26.90 -7.66 3.82
N ILE A 104 26.46 -8.04 2.62
CA ILE A 104 26.19 -9.45 2.28
C ILE A 104 27.49 -10.27 2.15
N ILE A 105 28.45 -9.80 1.34
CA ILE A 105 29.72 -10.51 1.15
C ILE A 105 30.47 -10.67 2.48
N PRO A 106 30.64 -9.62 3.33
CA PRO A 106 31.28 -9.77 4.63
C PRO A 106 30.60 -10.78 5.55
N ARG A 107 29.26 -10.92 5.48
CA ARG A 107 28.55 -11.98 6.23
C ARG A 107 28.94 -13.38 5.77
N PHE A 108 29.05 -13.62 4.46
CA PHE A 108 29.47 -14.92 3.96
C PHE A 108 30.92 -15.23 4.30
N VAL A 109 31.81 -14.23 4.24
CA VAL A 109 33.20 -14.37 4.69
C VAL A 109 33.23 -14.79 6.16
N GLN A 110 32.50 -14.07 7.03
CA GLN A 110 32.42 -14.39 8.45
C GLN A 110 31.86 -15.80 8.70
N VAL A 111 30.79 -16.19 8.00
CA VAL A 111 30.20 -17.52 8.14
C VAL A 111 31.18 -18.60 7.69
N SER A 112 31.96 -18.36 6.63
CA SER A 112 32.99 -19.30 6.16
C SER A 112 34.09 -19.51 7.23
N GLU A 113 34.58 -18.43 7.83
CA GLU A 113 35.57 -18.47 8.91
C GLU A 113 35.03 -19.19 10.16
N ASP A 114 33.80 -18.86 10.56
CA ASP A 114 33.13 -19.47 11.70
C ASP A 114 32.85 -20.97 11.46
N SER A 115 32.40 -21.35 10.26
CA SER A 115 32.19 -22.74 9.86
C SER A 115 33.50 -23.53 9.87
N GLY A 116 34.60 -22.97 9.35
CA GLY A 116 35.91 -23.61 9.41
C GLY A 116 36.40 -23.85 10.84
N ARG A 117 36.21 -22.86 11.73
CA ARG A 117 36.56 -22.98 13.16
C ARG A 117 35.71 -24.01 13.88
N LEU A 118 34.39 -23.97 13.70
CA LEU A 118 33.44 -24.89 14.34
C LEU A 118 33.64 -26.31 13.85
N PHE A 119 33.82 -26.52 12.56
CA PHE A 119 34.09 -27.83 11.99
C PHE A 119 35.34 -28.48 12.57
N LYS A 120 36.44 -27.71 12.67
CA LYS A 120 37.68 -28.21 13.30
C LYS A 120 37.42 -28.68 14.75
N LYS A 121 36.62 -27.93 15.51
CA LYS A 121 36.26 -28.30 16.89
C LYS A 121 35.35 -29.53 16.95
N SER A 122 34.33 -29.62 16.11
CA SER A 122 33.47 -30.80 16.01
C SER A 122 34.27 -32.03 15.61
N LYS A 123 35.23 -31.90 14.69
CA LYS A 123 36.14 -32.99 14.31
C LYS A 123 36.98 -33.50 15.48
N GLU A 124 37.51 -32.62 16.32
CA GLU A 124 38.24 -32.98 17.54
C GLU A 124 37.33 -33.79 18.50
N VAL A 125 36.07 -33.37 18.69
CA VAL A 125 35.09 -34.09 19.52
C VAL A 125 34.73 -35.46 18.91
N GLY A 126 34.49 -35.52 17.61
CA GLY A 126 34.19 -36.77 16.90
C GLY A 126 35.32 -37.80 17.02
N LEU A 127 36.57 -37.36 16.87
CA LEU A 127 37.74 -38.22 17.07
C LEU A 127 37.83 -38.75 18.50
N GLN A 128 37.55 -37.92 19.51
CA GLN A 128 37.53 -38.34 20.92
C GLN A 128 36.46 -39.41 21.18
N LEU A 129 35.23 -39.21 20.68
CA LEU A 129 34.14 -40.18 20.80
C LEU A 129 34.49 -41.53 20.14
N GLN A 130 35.12 -41.49 18.96
CA GLN A 130 35.59 -42.69 18.27
C GLN A 130 36.72 -43.39 19.03
N GLU A 131 37.66 -42.65 19.61
CA GLU A 131 38.74 -43.22 20.42
C GLU A 131 38.21 -43.94 21.65
N ASP A 132 37.27 -43.32 22.37
CA ASP A 132 36.68 -43.90 23.57
C ASP A 132 35.83 -45.13 23.26
N LEU A 133 35.07 -45.14 22.17
CA LEU A 133 34.37 -46.34 21.69
C LEU A 133 35.35 -47.48 21.37
N MET A 134 36.47 -47.16 20.72
CA MET A 134 37.50 -48.15 20.39
C MET A 134 38.19 -48.71 21.64
N LYS A 135 38.37 -47.92 22.70
CA LYS A 135 38.88 -48.40 24.00
C LYS A 135 37.94 -49.45 24.59
N VAL A 136 36.64 -49.16 24.68
CA VAL A 136 35.63 -50.10 25.21
C VAL A 136 35.60 -51.41 24.41
N LEU A 137 35.67 -51.34 23.08
CA LEU A 137 35.73 -52.54 22.22
C LEU A 137 36.99 -53.38 22.45
N ASN A 138 38.14 -52.74 22.69
CA ASN A 138 39.40 -53.44 22.99
C ASN A 138 39.38 -54.07 24.40
N GLU A 139 38.78 -53.39 25.38
CA GLU A 139 38.61 -53.91 26.74
C GLU A 139 37.78 -55.22 26.72
N LEU A 140 36.66 -55.25 25.98
CA LEU A 140 35.84 -56.45 25.83
C LEU A 140 36.64 -57.66 25.32
N TYR A 141 37.55 -57.44 24.37
CA TYR A 141 38.42 -58.50 23.84
C TYR A 141 39.35 -59.08 24.92
N THR A 142 39.91 -58.24 25.78
CA THR A 142 40.79 -58.69 26.87
C THR A 142 40.04 -59.46 27.95
N VAL A 143 38.84 -59.02 28.32
CA VAL A 143 37.97 -59.71 29.29
C VAL A 143 37.51 -61.06 28.74
N MET A 144 37.08 -61.11 27.47
CA MET A 144 36.71 -62.35 26.79
C MET A 144 37.86 -63.38 26.77
N LYS A 145 39.08 -62.93 26.43
CA LYS A 145 40.28 -63.80 26.42
C LYS A 145 40.56 -64.41 27.80
N THR A 146 40.40 -63.60 28.85
CA THR A 146 40.58 -64.03 30.24
C THR A 146 39.53 -65.08 30.64
N TYR A 147 38.27 -64.88 30.25
CA TYR A 147 37.22 -65.88 30.42
C TYR A 147 37.53 -67.19 29.69
N HIS A 148 37.92 -67.13 28.41
CA HIS A 148 38.26 -68.33 27.62
C HIS A 148 39.39 -69.14 28.27
N MET A 149 40.42 -68.47 28.77
CA MET A 149 41.54 -69.11 29.47
C MET A 149 41.08 -69.84 30.74
N TYR A 150 40.38 -69.15 31.66
CA TYR A 150 39.91 -69.79 32.89
C TYR A 150 38.85 -70.86 32.66
N ASN A 151 38.03 -70.72 31.63
CA ASN A 151 37.07 -71.74 31.24
C ASN A 151 37.76 -73.00 30.72
N ALA A 152 38.79 -72.86 29.88
CA ALA A 152 39.61 -73.98 29.42
C ALA A 152 40.33 -74.70 30.58
N ASP A 153 40.90 -73.93 31.52
CA ASP A 153 41.54 -74.47 32.73
C ASP A 153 40.56 -75.22 33.64
N SER A 154 39.31 -74.73 33.74
CA SER A 154 38.23 -75.39 34.47
C SER A 154 37.83 -76.72 33.80
N ILE A 155 37.65 -76.72 32.48
CA ILE A 155 37.34 -77.94 31.70
C ILE A 155 38.46 -78.97 31.84
N SER A 156 39.74 -78.56 31.72
CA SER A 156 40.89 -79.44 31.91
C SER A 156 40.95 -80.04 33.32
N ALA A 157 40.71 -79.22 34.36
CA ALA A 157 40.65 -79.70 35.73
C ALA A 157 39.49 -80.68 35.97
N GLN A 158 38.32 -80.43 35.34
CA GLN A 158 37.15 -81.31 35.41
C GLN A 158 37.44 -82.68 34.76
N SER A 159 38.09 -82.72 33.59
CA SER A 159 38.47 -83.98 32.94
C SER A 159 39.41 -84.80 33.83
N LYS A 160 40.42 -84.16 34.43
CA LYS A 160 41.35 -84.82 35.37
C LYS A 160 40.64 -85.33 36.63
N LEU A 161 39.65 -84.61 37.13
CA LEU A 161 38.83 -85.05 38.27
C LEU A 161 38.01 -86.30 37.89
N LYS A 162 37.29 -86.27 36.76
CA LYS A 162 36.50 -87.41 36.26
C LYS A 162 37.36 -88.66 36.02
N GLU A 163 38.59 -88.49 35.57
CA GLU A 163 39.53 -89.61 35.44
C GLU A 163 39.94 -90.19 36.80
N ALA A 164 40.16 -89.36 37.82
CA ALA A 164 40.46 -89.83 39.17
C ALA A 164 39.26 -90.52 39.83
N GLU A 165 38.04 -90.02 39.61
CA GLU A 165 36.79 -90.67 40.04
C GLU A 165 36.65 -92.06 39.41
N LYS A 166 36.88 -92.18 38.09
CA LYS A 166 36.90 -93.48 37.41
C LYS A 166 38.00 -94.42 37.92
N GLN A 167 39.16 -93.91 38.35
CA GLN A 167 40.24 -94.72 38.92
C GLN A 167 39.92 -95.21 40.34
N GLU A 168 39.25 -94.38 41.14
CA GLU A 168 38.74 -94.71 42.46
C GLU A 168 37.65 -95.81 42.36
N GLU A 169 36.66 -95.63 41.48
CA GLU A 169 35.61 -96.64 41.21
C GLU A 169 36.20 -97.98 40.76
N LYS A 170 37.26 -97.97 39.94
CA LYS A 170 37.97 -99.18 39.50
C LYS A 170 38.73 -99.88 40.63
N GLN A 171 39.29 -99.16 41.62
CA GLN A 171 40.00 -99.77 42.76
C GLN A 171 39.06 -100.24 43.87
N ILE A 172 37.95 -99.51 44.09
CA ILE A 172 36.89 -99.92 45.01
C ILE A 172 36.14 -101.14 44.44
N GLY A 173 35.79 -101.13 43.15
CA GLY A 173 35.13 -102.26 42.48
C GLY A 173 35.98 -103.54 42.39
N LYS A 174 37.32 -103.43 42.35
CA LYS A 174 38.24 -104.58 42.49
C LYS A 174 38.31 -105.13 43.92
N SER A 175 38.07 -104.29 44.93
CA SER A 175 38.03 -104.72 46.33
C SER A 175 36.73 -105.47 46.67
N VAL A 176 35.61 -105.07 46.07
CA VAL A 176 34.30 -105.72 46.26
C VAL A 176 34.21 -107.09 45.55
N LYS A 177 34.74 -107.23 44.32
CA LYS A 177 34.68 -108.51 43.57
C LYS A 177 35.52 -109.66 44.16
N GLN A 178 36.38 -109.41 45.15
CA GLN A 178 37.19 -110.45 45.80
C GLN A 178 36.58 -110.94 47.12
N GLU A 179 35.56 -110.28 47.66
CA GLU A 179 34.82 -110.74 48.84
C GLU A 179 33.76 -111.81 48.51
N ASP A 180 33.29 -111.91 47.25
CA ASP A 180 32.27 -112.89 46.82
C ASP A 180 32.79 -114.31 46.50
N LYS A 181 34.09 -114.61 46.69
CA LYS A 181 34.63 -115.97 46.57
C LYS A 181 35.16 -116.48 47.92
N GLN A 182 34.25 -116.78 48.83
CA GLN A 182 34.51 -117.73 49.92
C GLN A 182 33.18 -118.32 50.42
N THR A 183 32.85 -119.49 49.90
CA THR A 183 31.84 -120.41 50.45
C THR A 183 32.32 -120.99 51.79
N PRO A 184 31.42 -121.28 52.73
CA PRO A 184 31.81 -121.78 54.05
C PRO A 184 32.02 -123.30 54.01
N ARG A 185 33.15 -123.78 54.54
CA ARG A 185 33.21 -125.07 55.25
C ARG A 185 34.44 -125.19 56.16
N SER A 186 34.12 -125.35 57.45
CA SER A 186 34.88 -125.96 58.56
C SER A 186 36.09 -125.23 59.19
N PRO A 187 36.30 -125.39 60.52
CA PRO A 187 36.94 -124.39 61.37
C PRO A 187 38.38 -124.76 61.80
N ASP A 188 39.08 -123.73 62.29
CA ASP A 188 40.38 -123.71 62.97
C ASP A 188 41.66 -123.67 62.11
N SER A 189 42.25 -122.47 62.01
CA SER A 189 43.70 -122.20 62.11
C SER A 189 43.98 -120.69 62.00
N THR A 190 44.56 -120.12 63.06
CA THR A 190 44.98 -118.72 63.23
C THR A 190 46.19 -118.41 62.34
N SER A 191 46.00 -117.66 61.26
CA SER A 191 46.17 -116.20 61.16
C SER A 191 47.60 -115.69 61.41
N ASN A 192 48.42 -115.60 60.34
CA ASN A 192 49.54 -114.64 60.32
C ASN A 192 50.02 -114.15 58.94
N VAL A 193 49.34 -114.50 57.83
CA VAL A 193 49.74 -114.03 56.47
C VAL A 193 48.67 -113.11 55.82
N LYS A 194 47.47 -112.98 56.39
CA LYS A 194 46.38 -112.16 55.82
C LYS A 194 46.44 -110.65 56.15
N PHE A 195 47.34 -110.20 57.03
CA PHE A 195 47.32 -108.82 57.55
C PHE A 195 48.12 -107.81 56.70
N GLU A 196 49.25 -108.23 56.09
CA GLU A 196 50.08 -107.32 55.29
C GLU A 196 49.41 -106.92 53.95
N GLU A 197 48.77 -107.85 53.25
CA GLU A 197 48.16 -107.58 51.95
C GLU A 197 46.90 -106.68 52.05
N LYS A 198 46.15 -106.78 53.16
CA LYS A 198 45.03 -105.89 53.49
C LYS A 198 45.49 -104.46 53.83
N HIS A 199 46.66 -104.31 54.45
CA HIS A 199 47.18 -103.00 54.85
C HIS A 199 47.75 -102.21 53.64
N VAL A 200 48.42 -102.89 52.70
CA VAL A 200 48.93 -102.28 51.45
C VAL A 200 47.80 -101.84 50.50
N ARG A 201 46.67 -102.57 50.46
CA ARG A 201 45.50 -102.18 49.65
C ARG A 201 44.69 -101.04 50.27
N ARG A 202 44.65 -100.93 51.61
CA ARG A 202 44.01 -99.81 52.32
C ARG A 202 44.81 -98.50 52.20
N SER A 203 46.13 -98.58 51.99
CA SER A 203 46.99 -97.40 51.78
C SER A 203 46.94 -96.86 50.35
N SER A 204 46.76 -97.72 49.33
CA SER A 204 46.60 -97.30 47.93
C SER A 204 45.27 -96.62 47.67
N VAL A 205 44.17 -97.13 48.24
CA VAL A 205 42.82 -96.50 48.16
C VAL A 205 42.84 -95.11 48.81
N LYS A 206 43.40 -94.97 50.02
CA LYS A 206 43.57 -93.65 50.68
C LYS A 206 44.41 -92.67 49.87
N LYS A 207 45.40 -93.16 49.10
CA LYS A 207 46.25 -92.32 48.23
C LYS A 207 45.48 -91.82 47.01
N ILE A 208 44.59 -92.64 46.43
CA ILE A 208 43.71 -92.22 45.33
C ILE A 208 42.63 -91.28 45.82
N GLU A 209 42.04 -91.54 46.98
CA GLU A 209 41.06 -90.66 47.64
C GLU A 209 41.63 -89.27 47.88
N LYS A 210 42.84 -89.17 48.47
CA LYS A 210 43.56 -87.90 48.65
C LYS A 210 43.93 -87.22 47.31
N MET A 211 44.21 -88.01 46.26
CA MET A 211 44.45 -87.48 44.91
C MET A 211 43.18 -86.90 44.29
N LYS A 212 42.05 -87.58 44.43
CA LYS A 212 40.73 -87.12 44.00
C LYS A 212 40.34 -85.86 44.75
N GLU A 213 40.49 -85.82 46.07
CA GLU A 213 40.21 -84.65 46.90
C GLU A 213 41.03 -83.42 46.46
N LYS A 214 42.33 -83.61 46.16
CA LYS A 214 43.19 -82.54 45.61
C LYS A 214 42.73 -82.08 44.23
N ARG A 215 42.28 -82.99 43.36
CA ARG A 215 41.72 -82.64 42.03
C ARG A 215 40.35 -81.97 42.15
N GLN A 216 39.54 -82.35 43.14
CA GLN A 216 38.26 -81.75 43.46
C GLN A 216 38.44 -80.30 43.90
N ALA A 217 39.36 -80.03 44.85
CA ALA A 217 39.68 -78.68 45.30
C ALA A 217 40.21 -77.79 44.16
N LYS A 218 41.06 -78.33 43.28
CA LYS A 218 41.56 -77.59 42.11
C LYS A 218 40.47 -77.31 41.08
N TYR A 219 39.55 -78.25 40.86
CA TYR A 219 38.39 -78.03 40.00
C TYR A 219 37.44 -76.98 40.57
N THR A 220 37.12 -77.03 41.87
CA THR A 220 36.24 -76.02 42.49
C THR A 220 36.84 -74.61 42.44
N GLU A 221 38.15 -74.48 42.66
CA GLU A 221 38.87 -73.21 42.50
C GLU A 221 38.82 -72.69 41.05
N ASN A 222 39.19 -73.53 40.07
CA ASN A 222 39.18 -73.15 38.65
C ASN A 222 37.77 -72.85 38.14
N ARG A 223 36.77 -73.62 38.59
CA ARG A 223 35.36 -73.38 38.27
C ARG A 223 34.89 -72.03 38.81
N LEU A 224 35.26 -71.68 40.04
CA LEU A 224 34.92 -70.38 40.62
C LEU A 224 35.59 -69.23 39.85
N LYS A 225 36.86 -69.37 39.45
CA LYS A 225 37.56 -68.37 38.61
C LYS A 225 36.87 -68.22 37.24
N ALA A 226 36.48 -69.32 36.61
CA ALA A 226 35.75 -69.30 35.34
C ALA A 226 34.38 -68.63 35.47
N ILE A 227 33.62 -68.89 36.56
CA ILE A 227 32.33 -68.23 36.82
C ILE A 227 32.52 -66.73 37.03
N LYS A 228 33.50 -66.31 37.85
CA LYS A 228 33.81 -64.89 38.06
C LYS A 228 34.17 -64.20 36.75
N ALA A 229 35.07 -64.78 35.97
CA ALA A 229 35.47 -64.22 34.68
C ALA A 229 34.32 -64.20 33.65
N ARG A 230 33.40 -65.17 33.70
CA ARG A 230 32.18 -65.15 32.88
C ARG A 230 31.26 -63.99 33.27
N ASN A 231 31.07 -63.76 34.57
CA ASN A 231 30.23 -62.65 35.04
C ASN A 231 30.84 -61.30 34.63
N GLU A 232 32.16 -61.11 34.81
CA GLU A 232 32.85 -59.91 34.33
C GLU A 232 32.72 -59.74 32.81
N TYR A 233 32.81 -60.83 32.04
CA TYR A 233 32.59 -60.77 30.59
C TYR A 233 31.17 -60.35 30.23
N LEU A 234 30.15 -60.86 30.92
CA LEU A 234 28.75 -60.45 30.67
C LEU A 234 28.51 -58.98 31.05
N LEU A 235 29.09 -58.50 32.15
CA LEU A 235 29.00 -57.08 32.54
C LEU A 235 29.70 -56.17 31.51
N ALA A 236 30.90 -56.54 31.07
CA ALA A 236 31.64 -55.80 30.05
C ALA A 236 30.91 -55.82 28.69
N LEU A 237 30.26 -56.93 28.34
CA LEU A 237 29.47 -57.07 27.12
C LEU A 237 28.28 -56.10 27.13
N GLU A 238 27.55 -56.03 28.25
CA GLU A 238 26.42 -55.10 28.41
C GLU A 238 26.87 -53.64 28.31
N ALA A 239 27.97 -53.28 29.01
CA ALA A 239 28.55 -51.93 28.93
C ALA A 239 29.03 -51.57 27.52
N THR A 240 29.63 -52.52 26.80
CA THR A 240 30.06 -52.33 25.41
C THR A 240 28.88 -52.09 24.49
N ASN A 241 27.82 -52.92 24.59
CA ASN A 241 26.61 -52.76 23.78
C ASN A 241 25.93 -51.42 24.04
N ALA A 242 25.83 -50.99 25.31
CA ALA A 242 25.30 -49.68 25.66
C ALA A 242 26.14 -48.53 25.09
N SER A 243 27.47 -48.64 25.10
CA SER A 243 28.38 -47.64 24.53
C SER A 243 28.25 -47.53 23.01
N VAL A 244 28.17 -48.68 22.32
CA VAL A 244 27.93 -48.74 20.88
C VAL A 244 26.56 -48.11 20.55
N PHE A 245 25.52 -48.49 21.28
CA PHE A 245 24.18 -47.93 21.08
C PHE A 245 24.18 -46.41 21.27
N LYS A 246 24.76 -45.91 22.37
CA LYS A 246 24.85 -44.47 22.66
C LYS A 246 25.55 -43.71 21.53
N TYR A 247 26.68 -44.23 21.05
CA TYR A 247 27.43 -43.58 19.98
C TYR A 247 26.63 -43.48 18.67
N TYR A 248 26.05 -44.59 18.21
CA TYR A 248 25.38 -44.63 16.90
C TYR A 248 24.00 -43.97 16.89
N ILE A 249 23.28 -43.99 18.02
CA ILE A 249 21.90 -43.49 18.09
C ILE A 249 21.83 -42.05 18.58
N HIS A 250 22.74 -41.63 19.48
CA HIS A 250 22.68 -40.31 20.10
C HIS A 250 23.90 -39.46 19.75
N ASP A 251 25.11 -39.89 20.14
CA ASP A 251 26.29 -39.02 20.07
C ASP A 251 26.61 -38.58 18.64
N LEU A 252 26.40 -39.44 17.64
CA LEU A 252 26.63 -39.09 16.23
C LEU A 252 25.65 -38.02 15.73
N SER A 253 24.39 -38.05 16.18
CA SER A 253 23.40 -37.03 15.85
C SER A 253 23.77 -35.69 16.48
N ASP A 254 24.07 -35.70 17.78
CA ASP A 254 24.46 -34.49 18.53
C ASP A 254 25.75 -33.87 17.96
N LEU A 255 26.68 -34.70 17.46
CA LEU A 255 27.89 -34.25 16.79
C LEU A 255 27.59 -33.51 15.47
N ILE A 256 26.62 -34.00 14.68
CA ILE A 256 26.20 -33.35 13.44
C ILE A 256 25.58 -31.98 13.77
N ASP A 257 24.75 -31.90 14.80
CA ASP A 257 24.17 -30.63 15.25
C ASP A 257 25.25 -29.61 15.65
N CYS A 258 26.37 -30.07 16.23
CA CYS A 258 27.52 -29.23 16.54
C CYS A 258 28.22 -28.69 15.27
N CYS A 259 28.30 -29.48 14.19
CA CYS A 259 28.84 -29.04 12.90
C CYS A 259 27.97 -27.96 12.24
N ASP A 260 26.67 -27.95 12.51
CA ASP A 260 25.68 -27.08 11.87
C ASP A 260 25.38 -25.82 12.70
N LEU A 261 26.06 -25.68 13.84
CA LEU A 261 25.79 -24.65 14.82
C LEU A 261 25.87 -23.24 14.21
N GLY A 262 24.72 -22.60 14.07
CA GLY A 262 24.59 -21.23 13.57
C GLY A 262 24.76 -21.08 12.05
N TYR A 263 25.07 -22.13 11.29
CA TYR A 263 25.27 -22.07 9.84
C TYR A 263 23.98 -21.62 9.12
N HIS A 264 22.89 -22.38 9.30
CA HIS A 264 21.61 -22.09 8.65
C HIS A 264 21.03 -20.73 9.07
N ALA A 265 21.12 -20.40 10.36
CA ALA A 265 20.64 -19.12 10.88
C ALA A 265 21.39 -17.93 10.27
N SER A 266 22.71 -18.05 10.12
CA SER A 266 23.54 -16.99 9.54
C SER A 266 23.33 -16.85 8.03
N LEU A 267 23.22 -17.98 7.32
CA LEU A 267 22.87 -18.01 5.89
C LEU A 267 21.49 -17.39 5.64
N ASN A 268 20.48 -17.76 6.42
CA ASN A 268 19.14 -17.18 6.35
C ASN A 268 19.17 -15.66 6.55
N ARG A 269 19.95 -15.14 7.51
CA ARG A 269 20.08 -13.69 7.72
C ARG A 269 20.76 -12.98 6.55
N ALA A 270 21.80 -13.57 5.97
CA ALA A 270 22.47 -13.02 4.79
C ALA A 270 21.52 -12.96 3.58
N LEU A 271 20.79 -14.04 3.30
CA LEU A 271 19.81 -14.09 2.22
C LEU A 271 18.59 -13.20 2.47
N ARG A 272 18.14 -13.06 3.71
CA ARG A 272 17.08 -12.09 4.06
C ARG A 272 17.54 -10.64 3.89
N THR A 273 18.83 -10.37 4.07
CA THR A 273 19.40 -9.04 3.78
C THR A 273 19.32 -8.76 2.27
N PHE A 274 19.62 -9.76 1.43
CA PHE A 274 19.41 -9.67 -0.02
C PHE A 274 17.94 -9.39 -0.37
N LEU A 275 17.01 -10.22 0.14
CA LEU A 275 15.57 -10.04 -0.12
C LEU A 275 15.05 -8.68 0.34
N SER A 276 15.51 -8.21 1.50
CA SER A 276 15.17 -6.88 2.00
C SER A 276 15.67 -5.77 1.08
N ALA A 277 16.88 -5.89 0.54
CA ALA A 277 17.45 -4.89 -0.36
C ALA A 277 16.67 -4.81 -1.69
N GLU A 278 16.34 -5.97 -2.28
CA GLU A 278 15.53 -6.04 -3.51
C GLU A 278 14.12 -5.49 -3.28
N LEU A 279 13.46 -5.83 -2.16
CA LEU A 279 12.12 -5.32 -1.85
C LEU A 279 12.10 -3.79 -1.71
N ASN A 280 13.11 -3.20 -1.07
CA ASN A 280 13.18 -1.74 -0.93
C ASN A 280 13.50 -1.06 -2.27
N LEU A 281 14.29 -1.68 -3.14
CA LEU A 281 14.54 -1.18 -4.50
C LEU A 281 13.25 -1.17 -5.31
N GLU A 282 12.48 -2.27 -5.30
CA GLU A 282 11.20 -2.35 -6.00
C GLU A 282 10.17 -1.36 -5.45
N GLN A 283 10.14 -1.14 -4.12
CA GLN A 283 9.28 -0.12 -3.52
C GLN A 283 9.66 1.29 -3.98
N SER A 284 10.95 1.65 -3.93
CA SER A 284 11.45 2.96 -4.40
C SER A 284 11.12 3.19 -5.88
N LYS A 285 11.25 2.13 -6.69
CA LYS A 285 10.88 2.14 -8.10
C LYS A 285 9.39 2.37 -8.29
N HIS A 286 8.55 1.63 -7.57
CA HIS A 286 7.10 1.78 -7.62
C HIS A 286 6.65 3.19 -7.27
N GLU A 287 7.16 3.79 -6.19
CA GLU A 287 6.86 5.17 -5.80
C GLU A 287 7.19 6.20 -6.90
N GLY A 288 8.27 5.96 -7.65
CA GLY A 288 8.65 6.87 -8.72
C GLY A 288 7.88 6.65 -10.02
N LEU A 289 7.44 5.41 -10.29
CA LEU A 289 6.51 5.11 -11.38
C LEU A 289 5.11 5.70 -11.10
N ASP A 290 4.63 5.59 -9.86
CA ASP A 290 3.37 6.19 -9.41
C ASP A 290 3.39 7.72 -9.57
N ALA A 291 4.51 8.38 -9.24
CA ALA A 291 4.65 9.82 -9.48
C ALA A 291 4.58 10.19 -10.98
N ILE A 292 5.05 9.32 -11.88
CA ILE A 292 4.94 9.52 -13.33
C ILE A 292 3.51 9.28 -13.79
N GLU A 293 2.85 8.22 -13.29
CA GLU A 293 1.46 7.89 -13.59
C GLU A 293 0.54 9.05 -13.21
N ASN A 294 0.65 9.56 -11.98
CA ASN A 294 -0.04 10.77 -11.55
C ASN A 294 0.22 11.97 -12.47
N ALA A 295 1.45 12.15 -12.97
CA ALA A 295 1.74 13.25 -13.89
C ALA A 295 1.12 13.05 -15.28
N VAL A 296 1.03 11.81 -15.75
CA VAL A 296 0.36 11.44 -17.01
C VAL A 296 -1.14 11.67 -16.91
N GLU A 297 -1.77 11.33 -15.79
CA GLU A 297 -3.18 11.61 -15.53
C GLU A 297 -3.48 13.12 -15.49
N ASN A 298 -2.52 13.92 -15.04
CA ASN A 298 -2.60 15.38 -14.99
C ASN A 298 -2.25 16.08 -16.32
N LEU A 299 -2.16 15.35 -17.45
CA LEU A 299 -1.99 15.96 -18.77
C LEU A 299 -3.27 16.69 -19.18
N ASP A 300 -3.21 18.02 -19.21
CA ASP A 300 -4.36 18.86 -19.53
C ASP A 300 -4.01 19.98 -20.52
N ALA A 301 -4.54 19.84 -21.74
CA ALA A 301 -4.38 20.82 -22.81
C ALA A 301 -5.03 22.18 -22.50
N ASN A 302 -6.13 22.22 -21.75
CA ASN A 302 -6.82 23.46 -21.40
C ASN A 302 -6.07 24.24 -20.33
N SER A 303 -5.62 23.57 -19.26
CA SER A 303 -4.76 24.17 -18.23
C SER A 303 -3.45 24.70 -18.84
N ASP A 304 -2.83 23.94 -19.75
CA ASP A 304 -1.61 24.38 -20.43
C ASP A 304 -1.83 25.56 -21.39
N LYS A 305 -2.96 25.57 -22.11
CA LYS A 305 -3.38 26.72 -22.92
C LYS A 305 -3.56 27.97 -22.06
N GLN A 306 -4.23 27.84 -20.91
CA GLN A 306 -4.42 28.96 -19.98
C GLN A 306 -3.08 29.48 -19.47
N ARG A 307 -2.19 28.59 -19.01
CA ARG A 307 -0.83 28.96 -18.57
C ARG A 307 -0.04 29.66 -19.68
N LEU A 308 -0.14 29.19 -20.92
CA LEU A 308 0.52 29.84 -22.07
C LEU A 308 0.00 31.27 -22.28
N MET A 309 -1.32 31.47 -22.24
CA MET A 309 -1.94 32.77 -22.43
C MET A 309 -1.62 33.74 -21.29
N GLU A 310 -1.57 33.26 -20.04
CA GLU A 310 -1.16 34.03 -18.87
C GLU A 310 0.33 34.40 -18.93
N MET A 311 1.19 33.45 -19.30
CA MET A 311 2.64 33.66 -19.45
C MET A 311 2.98 34.71 -20.52
N TYR A 312 2.21 34.74 -21.61
CA TYR A 312 2.34 35.71 -22.69
C TYR A 312 1.15 36.67 -22.75
N ASN A 313 0.68 37.16 -21.60
CA ASN A 313 -0.49 38.04 -21.50
C ASN A 313 -0.43 39.24 -22.45
N ASN A 314 0.72 39.88 -22.59
CA ASN A 314 0.90 41.04 -23.49
C ASN A 314 0.70 40.71 -24.98
N VAL A 315 0.83 39.44 -25.37
CA VAL A 315 0.64 38.97 -26.76
C VAL A 315 -0.83 38.71 -27.04
N PHE A 316 -1.58 38.19 -26.05
CA PHE A 316 -2.96 37.73 -26.20
C PHE A 316 -4.00 38.70 -25.64
N CYS A 317 -3.61 39.79 -24.99
CA CYS A 317 -4.53 40.77 -24.44
C CYS A 317 -5.35 41.47 -25.55
N PRO A 318 -6.69 41.59 -25.40
CA PRO A 318 -7.51 42.25 -26.39
C PRO A 318 -7.16 43.75 -26.48
N PRO A 319 -7.16 44.34 -27.69
CA PRO A 319 -6.97 45.79 -27.85
C PRO A 319 -8.17 46.58 -27.32
N MET A 320 -7.99 47.87 -27.09
CA MET A 320 -9.10 48.76 -26.71
C MET A 320 -10.17 48.79 -27.81
N LYS A 321 -11.43 48.89 -27.39
CA LYS A 321 -12.56 49.01 -28.30
C LYS A 321 -12.46 50.29 -29.13
N PHE A 322 -12.81 50.21 -30.41
CA PHE A 322 -12.90 51.38 -31.27
C PHE A 322 -14.15 52.19 -30.91
N GLU A 323 -13.97 53.49 -30.68
CA GLU A 323 -15.03 54.44 -30.38
C GLU A 323 -15.37 55.30 -31.60
N PHE A 324 -16.65 55.69 -31.74
CA PHE A 324 -17.07 56.65 -32.78
C PHE A 324 -16.30 57.97 -32.61
N GLN A 325 -15.72 58.47 -33.70
CA GLN A 325 -14.95 59.72 -33.72
C GLN A 325 -15.79 60.81 -34.38
N PRO A 326 -16.34 61.79 -33.62
CA PRO A 326 -17.13 62.87 -34.19
C PRO A 326 -16.29 63.70 -35.17
N HIS A 327 -16.80 63.88 -36.39
CA HIS A 327 -16.15 64.70 -37.40
C HIS A 327 -16.65 66.14 -37.30
N MET A 328 -15.76 67.12 -37.16
CA MET A 328 -16.08 68.55 -37.17
C MET A 328 -17.13 68.98 -36.11
N GLY A 329 -17.11 68.36 -34.92
CA GLY A 329 -18.02 68.71 -33.84
C GLY A 329 -19.44 68.19 -34.01
N ASP A 330 -19.62 67.10 -34.77
CA ASP A 330 -20.89 66.37 -34.86
C ASP A 330 -21.42 66.03 -33.46
N MET A 331 -22.65 66.48 -33.15
CA MET A 331 -23.29 66.25 -31.86
C MET A 331 -24.05 64.92 -31.82
N GLU A 332 -24.26 64.29 -32.97
CA GLU A 332 -24.98 63.03 -33.09
C GLU A 332 -24.01 61.84 -32.97
N SER A 333 -24.29 60.94 -32.02
CA SER A 333 -23.49 59.73 -31.76
C SER A 333 -24.29 58.43 -31.90
N GLN A 334 -25.55 58.55 -32.33
CA GLN A 334 -26.51 57.46 -32.40
C GLN A 334 -27.18 57.41 -33.78
N LEU A 335 -27.84 56.30 -34.11
CA LEU A 335 -28.56 56.16 -35.37
C LEU A 335 -29.79 57.09 -35.40
N CYS A 336 -29.92 57.89 -36.46
CA CYS A 336 -31.11 58.71 -36.71
C CYS A 336 -32.18 57.88 -37.44
N ALA A 337 -33.26 57.53 -36.75
CA ALA A 337 -34.41 56.80 -37.29
C ALA A 337 -35.64 57.69 -37.55
N GLN A 338 -35.43 58.94 -37.96
CA GLN A 338 -36.51 59.86 -38.33
C GLN A 338 -36.90 59.73 -39.82
N GLN A 339 -38.08 60.20 -40.21
CA GLN A 339 -38.49 60.21 -41.62
C GLN A 339 -37.62 61.19 -42.44
N PRO A 340 -37.17 60.85 -43.67
CA PRO A 340 -37.60 59.72 -44.51
C PRO A 340 -36.78 58.41 -44.35
N VAL A 341 -35.61 58.48 -43.70
CA VAL A 341 -34.64 57.36 -43.61
C VAL A 341 -35.14 56.17 -42.78
N GLN A 342 -36.10 56.39 -41.88
CA GLN A 342 -36.72 55.32 -41.09
C GLN A 342 -37.25 54.16 -41.95
N SER A 343 -37.87 54.45 -43.10
CA SER A 343 -38.46 53.42 -43.99
C SER A 343 -37.40 52.49 -44.60
N GLU A 344 -36.26 53.05 -45.01
CA GLU A 344 -35.11 52.30 -45.53
C GLU A 344 -34.44 51.46 -44.42
N LEU A 345 -34.33 52.00 -43.21
CA LEU A 345 -33.75 51.30 -42.07
C LEU A 345 -34.60 50.10 -41.64
N VAL A 346 -35.93 50.23 -41.64
CA VAL A 346 -36.86 49.11 -41.38
C VAL A 346 -36.70 48.01 -42.42
N GLN A 347 -36.69 48.36 -43.71
CA GLN A 347 -36.48 47.39 -44.79
C GLN A 347 -35.11 46.71 -44.66
N ARG A 348 -34.07 47.47 -44.30
CA ARG A 348 -32.72 46.92 -44.08
C ARG A 348 -32.66 45.98 -42.89
N CYS A 349 -33.37 46.28 -41.80
CA CYS A 349 -33.46 45.41 -40.62
C CYS A 349 -34.10 44.06 -40.98
N GLN A 350 -35.23 44.07 -41.69
CA GLN A 350 -35.91 42.86 -42.16
C GLN A 350 -35.03 42.04 -43.13
N GLN A 351 -34.31 42.71 -44.04
CA GLN A 351 -33.36 42.06 -44.94
C GLN A 351 -32.20 41.40 -44.19
N LEU A 352 -31.66 42.05 -43.15
CA LEU A 352 -30.62 41.46 -42.31
C LEU A 352 -31.14 40.26 -41.53
N GLN A 353 -32.34 40.35 -40.95
CA GLN A 353 -32.95 39.28 -40.16
C GLN A 353 -33.16 38.00 -40.99
N SER A 354 -33.76 38.13 -42.17
CA SER A 354 -33.96 37.01 -43.12
C SER A 354 -32.66 36.40 -43.62
N ARG A 355 -31.63 37.22 -43.88
CA ARG A 355 -30.31 36.70 -44.27
C ARG A 355 -29.60 36.01 -43.12
N LEU A 356 -29.71 36.54 -41.90
CA LEU A 356 -29.12 35.97 -40.69
C LEU A 356 -29.72 34.62 -40.35
N SER A 357 -31.04 34.45 -40.49
CA SER A 357 -31.68 33.16 -40.22
C SER A 357 -31.15 32.06 -41.15
N THR A 358 -31.01 32.32 -42.45
CA THR A 358 -30.42 31.37 -43.40
C THR A 358 -28.97 31.04 -43.06
N LEU A 359 -28.12 32.06 -42.85
CA LEU A 359 -26.70 31.84 -42.55
C LEU A 359 -26.49 31.10 -41.23
N LYS A 360 -27.32 31.36 -40.20
CA LYS A 360 -27.23 30.65 -38.92
C LYS A 360 -27.54 29.15 -39.09
N ILE A 361 -28.53 28.80 -39.90
CA ILE A 361 -28.87 27.39 -40.18
C ILE A 361 -27.71 26.71 -40.92
N GLU A 362 -27.24 27.29 -42.03
CA GLU A 362 -26.12 26.76 -42.81
C GLU A 362 -24.86 26.58 -41.94
N ASN A 363 -24.51 27.58 -41.13
CA ASN A 363 -23.32 27.53 -40.29
C ASN A 363 -23.43 26.53 -39.13
N GLU A 364 -24.64 26.29 -38.61
CA GLU A 364 -24.88 25.23 -37.62
C GLU A 364 -24.72 23.82 -38.23
N GLU A 365 -25.08 23.62 -39.50
CA GLU A 365 -24.84 22.34 -40.19
C GLU A 365 -23.33 22.07 -40.38
N VAL A 366 -22.57 23.11 -40.78
CA VAL A 366 -21.11 23.02 -40.87
C VAL A 366 -20.48 22.74 -39.50
N LYS A 367 -20.96 23.42 -38.45
CA LYS A 367 -20.51 23.20 -37.07
C LYS A 367 -20.73 21.76 -36.61
N LYS A 368 -21.93 21.19 -36.80
CA LYS A 368 -22.23 19.79 -36.46
C LYS A 368 -21.32 18.81 -37.19
N THR A 369 -21.05 19.07 -38.48
CA THR A 369 -20.13 18.24 -39.27
C THR A 369 -18.70 18.32 -38.73
N MET A 370 -18.24 19.52 -38.37
CA MET A 370 -16.93 19.74 -37.78
C MET A 370 -16.80 19.05 -36.40
N GLU A 371 -17.80 19.19 -35.53
CA GLU A 371 -17.85 18.56 -34.20
C GLU A 371 -17.86 17.04 -34.28
N ALA A 372 -18.65 16.46 -35.20
CA ALA A 372 -18.66 15.01 -35.44
C ALA A 372 -17.30 14.50 -35.97
N THR A 373 -16.64 15.27 -36.83
CA THR A 373 -15.28 14.94 -37.31
C THR A 373 -14.26 15.04 -36.18
N LEU A 374 -14.38 16.04 -35.30
CA LEU A 374 -13.53 16.17 -34.12
C LEU A 374 -13.69 14.99 -33.16
N GLN A 375 -14.93 14.54 -32.93
CA GLN A 375 -15.20 13.35 -32.13
C GLN A 375 -14.53 12.11 -32.75
N THR A 376 -14.61 11.95 -34.07
CA THR A 376 -13.93 10.85 -34.77
C THR A 376 -12.42 10.90 -34.57
N ILE A 377 -11.82 12.10 -34.61
CA ILE A 377 -10.38 12.27 -34.34
C ILE A 377 -10.06 11.91 -32.88
N GLN A 378 -10.89 12.34 -31.92
CA GLN A 378 -10.75 11.99 -30.51
C GLN A 378 -10.77 10.46 -30.32
N ASP A 379 -11.77 9.78 -30.88
CA ASP A 379 -11.89 8.32 -30.81
C ASP A 379 -10.66 7.59 -31.38
N ILE A 380 -10.01 8.15 -32.42
CA ILE A 380 -8.80 7.60 -33.02
C ILE A 380 -7.58 7.78 -32.09
N VAL A 381 -7.45 8.93 -31.42
CA VAL A 381 -6.25 9.26 -30.60
C VAL A 381 -6.33 8.79 -29.15
N THR A 382 -7.52 8.45 -28.66
CA THR A 382 -7.73 7.93 -27.28
C THR A 382 -7.84 6.40 -27.23
N ILE A 383 -7.40 5.70 -28.27
CA ILE A 383 -7.35 4.23 -28.25
C ILE A 383 -6.36 3.77 -27.17
N GLU A 384 -6.79 2.84 -26.31
CA GLU A 384 -5.96 2.26 -25.24
C GLU A 384 -5.01 1.19 -25.81
N ASP A 385 -3.91 1.60 -26.45
CA ASP A 385 -2.92 0.71 -27.07
C ASP A 385 -1.57 0.64 -26.33
N PHE A 386 -1.55 0.99 -25.05
CA PHE A 386 -0.36 1.04 -24.19
C PHE A 386 -0.13 -0.20 -23.32
N ASP A 387 -1.09 -1.13 -23.20
CA ASP A 387 -0.89 -2.40 -22.46
C ASP A 387 0.05 -3.34 -23.23
N VAL A 388 1.15 -3.72 -22.58
CA VAL A 388 2.21 -4.59 -23.13
C VAL A 388 2.40 -5.87 -22.34
N SER A 389 1.41 -6.27 -21.52
CA SER A 389 1.47 -7.47 -20.66
C SER A 389 1.83 -8.74 -21.44
N ASP A 390 1.32 -8.88 -22.66
CA ASP A 390 1.61 -10.01 -23.56
C ASP A 390 3.10 -10.13 -23.93
N CYS A 391 3.88 -9.03 -23.88
CA CYS A 391 5.33 -9.07 -24.13
C CYS A 391 6.11 -9.80 -23.03
N PHE A 392 5.53 -9.95 -21.83
CA PHE A 392 6.15 -10.60 -20.67
C PHE A 392 5.65 -12.04 -20.45
N GLN A 393 4.77 -12.55 -21.32
CA GLN A 393 4.31 -13.93 -21.29
C GLN A 393 5.29 -14.85 -22.04
N TYR A 394 6.30 -15.36 -21.34
CA TYR A 394 7.19 -16.39 -21.87
C TYR A 394 6.59 -17.78 -21.62
N SER A 395 5.98 -18.39 -22.64
CA SER A 395 5.63 -19.82 -22.57
C SER A 395 6.92 -20.65 -22.49
N ASN A 396 7.01 -21.60 -21.54
CA ASN A 396 8.16 -22.47 -21.29
C ASN A 396 8.56 -23.41 -22.44
N SER A 397 8.03 -23.23 -23.65
CA SER A 397 8.42 -24.03 -24.83
C SER A 397 9.50 -23.31 -25.61
N MET A 398 10.65 -23.98 -25.81
CA MET A 398 11.82 -23.47 -26.53
C MET A 398 11.60 -23.36 -28.06
N GLU A 399 10.36 -23.34 -28.53
CA GLU A 399 9.99 -23.12 -29.93
C GLU A 399 9.37 -21.73 -30.12
N SER A 400 10.13 -20.89 -30.83
CA SER A 400 9.80 -19.58 -31.39
C SER A 400 8.63 -18.82 -30.76
N VAL A 401 8.96 -17.89 -29.86
CA VAL A 401 8.08 -16.79 -29.47
C VAL A 401 7.90 -15.85 -30.67
N LYS A 402 6.95 -16.18 -31.55
CA LYS A 402 6.24 -15.19 -32.36
C LYS A 402 4.85 -15.07 -31.77
N SER A 403 4.66 -14.05 -30.94
CA SER A 403 3.33 -13.66 -30.45
C SER A 403 2.46 -13.28 -31.65
N THR A 404 1.49 -14.12 -31.99
CA THR A 404 0.59 -13.96 -33.14
C THR A 404 -0.42 -12.81 -32.95
N VAL A 405 -0.56 -12.28 -31.74
CA VAL A 405 -1.58 -11.26 -31.41
C VAL A 405 -1.07 -9.86 -31.75
N SER A 406 0.20 -9.56 -31.50
CA SER A 406 0.81 -8.24 -31.78
C SER A 406 1.12 -8.03 -33.27
N GLU A 407 1.28 -9.09 -34.07
CA GLU A 407 1.65 -8.99 -35.49
C GLU A 407 0.55 -8.36 -36.37
N THR A 408 -0.73 -8.41 -35.98
CA THR A 408 -1.84 -7.94 -36.86
C THR A 408 -2.12 -6.44 -36.69
N PHE A 409 -2.17 -5.97 -35.44
CA PHE A 409 -2.44 -4.56 -35.13
C PHE A 409 -1.22 -3.68 -35.42
N MET A 410 -0.02 -4.13 -35.04
CA MET A 410 1.24 -3.37 -35.18
C MET A 410 2.02 -3.68 -36.48
N SER A 411 1.40 -4.33 -37.47
CA SER A 411 2.04 -4.56 -38.76
C SER A 411 2.34 -3.23 -39.46
N LYS A 412 3.53 -3.08 -40.07
CA LYS A 412 3.89 -1.86 -40.82
C LYS A 412 2.82 -1.43 -41.85
N PRO A 413 2.20 -2.36 -42.63
CA PRO A 413 1.13 -2.01 -43.56
C PRO A 413 -0.17 -1.54 -42.89
N SER A 414 -0.57 -2.15 -41.76
CA SER A 414 -1.79 -1.75 -41.05
C SER A 414 -1.64 -0.43 -40.31
N ILE A 415 -0.46 -0.13 -39.76
CA ILE A 415 -0.13 1.18 -39.16
C ILE A 415 -0.18 2.29 -40.20
N ALA A 416 0.44 2.09 -41.37
CA ALA A 416 0.47 3.10 -42.43
C ALA A 416 -0.95 3.44 -42.93
N LYS A 417 -1.81 2.42 -43.10
CA LYS A 417 -3.21 2.62 -43.51
C LYS A 417 -4.02 3.40 -42.46
N ARG A 418 -3.86 3.08 -41.17
CA ARG A 418 -4.54 3.80 -40.09
C ARG A 418 -4.09 5.27 -40.02
N ARG A 419 -2.79 5.51 -40.14
CA ARG A 419 -2.21 6.87 -40.17
C ARG A 419 -2.71 7.69 -41.35
N ALA A 420 -2.82 7.09 -42.54
CA ALA A 420 -3.36 7.78 -43.71
C ALA A 420 -4.83 8.20 -43.50
N ASN A 421 -5.66 7.30 -42.96
CA ASN A 421 -7.06 7.61 -42.63
C ASN A 421 -7.16 8.75 -41.59
N GLN A 422 -6.35 8.71 -40.53
CA GLN A 422 -6.28 9.79 -39.55
C GLN A 422 -5.94 11.14 -40.22
N GLN A 423 -4.92 11.19 -41.08
CA GLN A 423 -4.52 12.40 -41.78
C GLN A 423 -5.61 12.94 -42.72
N GLU A 424 -6.31 12.07 -43.44
CA GLU A 424 -7.45 12.44 -44.29
C GLU A 424 -8.59 13.03 -43.44
N THR A 425 -8.87 12.44 -42.28
CA THR A 425 -9.89 12.92 -41.33
C THR A 425 -9.52 14.29 -40.74
N GLU A 426 -8.27 14.47 -40.32
CA GLU A 426 -7.74 15.77 -39.86
C GLU A 426 -7.84 16.85 -40.94
N GLN A 427 -7.48 16.51 -42.18
CA GLN A 427 -7.56 17.42 -43.32
C GLN A 427 -9.01 17.85 -43.59
N PHE A 428 -9.96 16.92 -43.47
CA PHE A 428 -11.39 17.23 -43.58
C PHE A 428 -11.87 18.13 -42.44
N TYR A 429 -11.44 17.86 -41.20
CA TYR A 429 -11.74 18.71 -40.04
C TYR A 429 -11.28 20.15 -40.25
N PHE A 430 -10.02 20.38 -40.67
CA PHE A 430 -9.53 21.74 -40.93
C PHE A 430 -10.26 22.44 -42.08
N THR A 431 -10.70 21.68 -43.09
CA THR A 431 -11.53 22.21 -44.18
C THR A 431 -12.86 22.73 -43.64
N LYS A 432 -13.52 21.97 -42.76
CA LYS A 432 -14.79 22.35 -42.13
C LYS A 432 -14.64 23.46 -41.08
N MET A 433 -13.55 23.45 -40.30
CA MET A 433 -13.20 24.52 -39.38
C MET A 433 -13.07 25.86 -40.10
N LYS A 434 -12.38 25.88 -41.24
CA LYS A 434 -12.23 27.10 -42.05
C LYS A 434 -13.58 27.62 -42.54
N GLU A 435 -14.40 26.73 -43.10
CA GLU A 435 -15.77 27.05 -43.57
C GLU A 435 -16.65 27.61 -42.43
N TYR A 436 -16.61 26.98 -41.25
CA TYR A 436 -17.32 27.43 -40.06
C TYR A 436 -16.87 28.81 -39.57
N LEU A 437 -15.55 29.06 -39.53
CA LEU A 437 -15.01 30.36 -39.10
C LEU A 437 -15.36 31.47 -40.09
N GLU A 438 -15.35 31.20 -41.39
CA GLU A 438 -15.77 32.15 -42.43
C GLU A 438 -17.27 32.49 -42.30
N GLY A 439 -18.12 31.49 -42.10
CA GLY A 439 -19.56 31.67 -41.86
C GLY A 439 -19.85 32.45 -40.57
N ARG A 440 -19.23 32.05 -39.45
CA ARG A 440 -19.34 32.75 -38.16
C ARG A 440 -18.89 34.21 -38.24
N ASN A 441 -17.79 34.49 -38.93
CA ASN A 441 -17.30 35.86 -39.14
C ASN A 441 -18.33 36.73 -39.89
N LEU A 442 -19.04 36.18 -40.89
CA LEU A 442 -20.09 36.91 -41.59
C LEU A 442 -21.31 37.12 -40.69
N ILE A 443 -21.73 36.10 -39.95
CA ILE A 443 -22.85 36.19 -38.99
C ILE A 443 -22.58 37.27 -37.95
N THR A 444 -21.41 37.27 -37.30
CA THR A 444 -21.05 38.28 -36.28
C THR A 444 -21.14 39.71 -36.83
N LYS A 445 -20.68 39.95 -38.06
CA LYS A 445 -20.75 41.28 -38.71
C LYS A 445 -22.18 41.71 -39.01
N LEU A 446 -23.02 40.79 -39.48
CA LEU A 446 -24.41 41.09 -39.83
C LEU A 446 -25.30 41.23 -38.59
N GLN A 447 -25.09 40.38 -37.57
CA GLN A 447 -25.80 40.39 -36.30
C GLN A 447 -25.57 41.71 -35.56
N ALA A 448 -24.32 42.16 -35.42
CA ALA A 448 -24.01 43.44 -34.78
C ALA A 448 -24.71 44.64 -35.44
N LYS A 449 -24.86 44.62 -36.78
CA LYS A 449 -25.61 45.67 -37.52
C LYS A 449 -27.11 45.56 -37.30
N HIS A 450 -27.63 44.34 -37.31
CA HIS A 450 -29.05 44.08 -37.06
C HIS A 450 -29.46 44.53 -35.65
N ASP A 451 -28.70 44.17 -34.63
CA ASP A 451 -29.02 44.47 -33.23
C ASP A 451 -29.03 45.99 -32.97
N LEU A 452 -28.11 46.73 -33.59
CA LEU A 452 -28.09 48.19 -33.51
C LEU A 452 -29.32 48.83 -34.19
N LEU A 453 -29.72 48.32 -35.35
CA LEU A 453 -30.93 48.78 -36.05
C LEU A 453 -32.20 48.44 -35.28
N GLN A 454 -32.29 47.22 -34.76
CA GLN A 454 -33.42 46.76 -33.97
C GLN A 454 -33.59 47.58 -32.69
N LYS A 455 -32.48 47.87 -31.98
CA LYS A 455 -32.48 48.75 -30.80
C LYS A 455 -32.98 50.16 -31.10
N THR A 456 -32.78 50.65 -32.32
CA THR A 456 -33.16 52.01 -32.73
C THR A 456 -34.61 52.08 -33.26
N LEU A 457 -35.11 51.01 -33.88
CA LEU A 457 -36.40 51.00 -34.58
C LEU A 457 -37.60 50.60 -33.70
N GLY A 458 -37.36 50.06 -32.50
CA GLY A 458 -38.37 49.84 -31.47
C GLY A 458 -39.48 48.84 -31.87
N GLU A 459 -39.22 47.55 -31.68
CA GLU A 459 -40.26 46.58 -31.36
C GLU A 459 -40.11 46.17 -29.88
N SER A 460 -41.25 46.05 -29.22
CA SER A 460 -41.50 45.80 -27.79
C SER A 460 -40.58 44.81 -27.07
N GLU A 461 -40.24 45.19 -25.83
CA GLU A 461 -39.75 44.42 -24.68
C GLU A 461 -39.58 42.90 -24.86
N TRP A 462 -38.34 42.42 -24.79
CA TRP A 462 -37.92 41.22 -24.07
C TRP A 462 -36.50 41.45 -23.50
N PRO A 463 -36.17 40.86 -22.35
CA PRO A 463 -34.96 41.16 -21.60
C PRO A 463 -33.74 40.70 -22.38
N PHE A 464 -32.66 41.46 -22.22
CA PHE A 464 -31.33 41.11 -22.68
C PHE A 464 -31.06 39.63 -22.41
N SER A 465 -30.85 38.86 -23.48
CA SER A 465 -30.37 37.50 -23.37
C SER A 465 -29.03 37.54 -22.65
N PHE A 466 -29.02 37.04 -21.42
CA PHE A 466 -27.86 36.97 -20.53
C PHE A 466 -26.74 36.05 -21.07
N THR A 467 -26.91 35.46 -22.25
CA THR A 467 -25.94 34.52 -22.85
C THR A 467 -24.72 35.19 -23.47
N ASP A 468 -24.79 36.48 -23.86
CA ASP A 468 -23.66 37.14 -24.51
C ASP A 468 -22.67 37.83 -23.54
N PHE A 469 -23.02 37.95 -22.26
CA PHE A 469 -22.06 38.33 -21.20
C PHE A 469 -21.30 37.12 -20.63
N PHE A 470 -21.87 35.92 -20.73
CA PHE A 470 -21.23 34.69 -20.25
C PHE A 470 -20.12 34.17 -21.19
N LEU A 471 -20.19 34.44 -22.50
CA LEU A 471 -19.15 34.00 -23.44
C LEU A 471 -17.84 34.81 -23.35
N ILE A 472 -17.85 36.02 -22.79
CA ILE A 472 -16.64 36.83 -22.59
C ILE A 472 -15.91 36.43 -21.29
N ILE A 473 -16.62 35.88 -20.30
CA ILE A 473 -16.01 35.41 -19.04
C ILE A 473 -15.51 33.96 -19.17
N ILE A 474 -16.18 33.11 -19.98
CA ILE A 474 -15.80 31.68 -20.10
C ILE A 474 -14.60 31.45 -21.03
N PHE A 475 -14.28 32.35 -21.97
CA PHE A 475 -13.08 32.21 -22.82
C PHE A 475 -11.79 32.80 -22.23
N PHE A 476 -11.85 33.49 -21.09
CA PHE A 476 -10.69 34.01 -20.36
C PHE A 476 -10.94 34.04 -18.84
N PRO A 477 -10.82 32.92 -18.12
CA PRO A 477 -10.65 32.97 -16.68
C PRO A 477 -9.19 33.33 -16.36
N SER A 478 -8.99 34.08 -15.27
CA SER A 478 -7.70 34.46 -14.66
C SER A 478 -7.09 35.80 -15.06
N ARG A 479 -7.55 36.86 -14.38
CA ARG A 479 -6.66 37.92 -13.88
C ARG A 479 -6.51 37.78 -12.36
N PRO A 480 -5.30 37.84 -11.79
CA PRO A 480 -5.11 38.31 -10.43
C PRO A 480 -5.25 39.84 -10.41
N ALA A 481 -5.75 40.35 -9.28
CA ALA A 481 -5.94 41.76 -9.01
C ALA A 481 -4.70 42.61 -9.34
N CYS A 482 -4.88 43.59 -10.23
CA CYS A 482 -4.03 44.77 -10.26
C CYS A 482 -4.79 45.88 -9.54
N SER A 483 -4.15 46.46 -8.52
CA SER A 483 -4.60 47.67 -7.83
C SER A 483 -4.85 48.79 -8.84
N CYS A 484 -5.80 49.68 -8.53
CA CYS A 484 -6.19 50.89 -9.26
C CYS A 484 -7.38 50.76 -10.23
N CYS A 485 -8.60 50.60 -9.70
CA CYS A 485 -9.77 51.41 -10.07
C CYS A 485 -10.96 51.08 -9.16
N ASP A 486 -11.12 51.91 -8.13
CA ASP A 486 -12.36 52.07 -7.37
C ASP A 486 -13.38 52.85 -8.21
N SER A 487 -14.67 52.65 -7.93
CA SER A 487 -15.90 53.23 -8.52
C SER A 487 -16.52 52.60 -9.78
N GLY A 488 -17.64 51.89 -9.56
CA GLY A 488 -18.64 51.50 -10.57
C GLY A 488 -19.62 50.45 -10.03
N GLN A 489 -20.75 50.89 -9.45
CA GLN A 489 -21.84 50.06 -8.93
C GLN A 489 -22.65 49.32 -10.02
N ASP A 490 -23.40 48.31 -9.57
CA ASP A 490 -24.45 47.48 -10.20
C ASP A 490 -23.95 46.12 -10.74
N SER A 491 -24.11 44.97 -10.06
CA SER A 491 -25.27 44.43 -9.33
C SER A 491 -24.86 43.56 -8.11
N SER A 492 -25.51 43.83 -6.98
CA SER A 492 -25.12 43.38 -5.64
C SER A 492 -25.96 42.20 -5.14
N GLN A 493 -25.57 40.96 -5.45
CA GLN A 493 -26.00 39.80 -4.67
C GLN A 493 -24.78 38.97 -4.27
N ALA A 494 -24.32 39.16 -3.03
CA ALA A 494 -23.20 38.41 -2.46
C ALA A 494 -23.57 36.95 -2.11
N ILE A 495 -24.87 36.62 -2.11
CA ILE A 495 -25.41 35.26 -2.00
C ILE A 495 -26.31 35.03 -3.22
N PRO A 496 -26.20 33.88 -3.90
CA PRO A 496 -27.11 33.54 -5.00
C PRO A 496 -28.58 33.51 -4.56
N LEU A 497 -29.47 34.09 -5.37
CA LEU A 497 -30.91 34.18 -5.07
C LEU A 497 -31.55 32.83 -4.69
N VAL A 498 -31.16 31.73 -5.37
CA VAL A 498 -31.63 30.37 -5.05
C VAL A 498 -31.28 29.98 -3.61
N VAL A 499 -30.06 30.27 -3.17
CA VAL A 499 -29.59 29.96 -1.81
C VAL A 499 -30.30 30.83 -0.79
N GLU A 500 -30.41 32.14 -1.07
CA GLU A 500 -31.06 33.09 -0.18
C GLU A 500 -32.55 32.76 0.02
N SER A 501 -33.30 32.56 -1.07
CA SER A 501 -34.74 32.31 -1.02
C SER A 501 -35.08 30.94 -0.45
N CYS A 502 -34.34 29.87 -0.79
CA CYS A 502 -34.56 28.55 -0.17
C CYS A 502 -34.27 28.58 1.34
N ILE A 503 -33.14 29.17 1.77
CA ILE A 503 -32.79 29.25 3.20
C ILE A 503 -33.80 30.13 3.96
N ARG A 504 -34.21 31.27 3.39
CA ARG A 504 -35.22 32.15 3.99
C ARG A 504 -36.54 31.40 4.19
N PHE A 505 -37.00 30.66 3.18
CA PHE A 505 -38.27 29.94 3.24
C PHE A 505 -38.23 28.80 4.27
N ILE A 506 -37.20 27.96 4.23
CA ILE A 506 -37.01 26.86 5.20
C ILE A 506 -36.84 27.42 6.62
N SER A 507 -36.12 28.54 6.79
CA SER A 507 -35.96 29.18 8.09
C SER A 507 -37.26 29.74 8.68
N ARG A 508 -38.27 30.04 7.86
CA ARG A 508 -39.56 30.57 8.33
C ARG A 508 -40.59 29.49 8.59
N HIS A 509 -40.59 28.44 7.78
CA HIS A 509 -41.69 27.46 7.74
C HIS A 509 -41.24 26.01 7.94
N GLY A 510 -39.95 25.71 7.81
CA GLY A 510 -39.40 24.35 7.76
C GLY A 510 -38.53 23.94 8.96
N LEU A 511 -38.35 24.80 9.98
CA LEU A 511 -37.48 24.48 11.14
C LEU A 511 -37.95 23.27 11.95
N GLN A 512 -39.26 23.03 12.02
CA GLN A 512 -39.89 21.91 12.74
C GLN A 512 -40.30 20.76 11.81
N HIS A 513 -39.97 20.83 10.51
CA HIS A 513 -40.36 19.80 9.55
C HIS A 513 -39.54 18.53 9.73
N GLU A 514 -40.19 17.43 10.09
CA GLU A 514 -39.53 16.15 10.39
C GLU A 514 -38.71 15.66 9.19
N GLY A 515 -37.43 15.36 9.41
CA GLY A 515 -36.54 14.81 8.39
C GLY A 515 -36.20 15.76 7.25
N ILE A 516 -36.31 17.08 7.44
CA ILE A 516 -35.92 18.08 6.43
C ILE A 516 -34.48 17.83 5.94
N PHE A 517 -34.26 17.88 4.62
CA PHE A 517 -33.05 17.42 3.90
C PHE A 517 -32.77 15.92 3.85
N ARG A 518 -33.37 15.09 4.73
CA ARG A 518 -33.25 13.63 4.69
C ARG A 518 -34.30 13.01 3.77
N VAL A 519 -35.55 13.45 3.87
CA VAL A 519 -36.64 13.02 2.98
C VAL A 519 -36.46 13.66 1.61
N SER A 520 -36.76 12.90 0.55
CA SER A 520 -36.63 13.38 -0.83
C SER A 520 -37.96 13.95 -1.32
N GLY A 521 -37.96 15.22 -1.73
CA GLY A 521 -39.12 15.85 -2.36
C GLY A 521 -39.44 15.30 -3.76
N SER A 522 -40.59 15.73 -4.28
CA SER A 522 -41.07 15.39 -5.62
C SER A 522 -40.08 15.85 -6.69
N GLN A 523 -39.55 14.93 -7.49
CA GLN A 523 -38.58 15.27 -8.54
C GLN A 523 -39.16 16.20 -9.61
N VAL A 524 -40.47 16.14 -9.85
CA VAL A 524 -41.15 17.05 -10.78
C VAL A 524 -41.11 18.46 -10.22
N GLU A 525 -41.50 18.63 -8.96
CA GLU A 525 -41.54 19.92 -8.29
C GLU A 525 -40.16 20.53 -8.07
N VAL A 526 -39.16 19.72 -7.70
CA VAL A 526 -37.75 20.14 -7.60
C VAL A 526 -37.25 20.72 -8.93
N ASN A 527 -37.55 20.06 -10.04
CA ASN A 527 -37.15 20.53 -11.37
C ASN A 527 -37.94 21.77 -11.80
N ASP A 528 -39.23 21.86 -11.48
CA ASP A 528 -40.05 23.03 -11.80
C ASP A 528 -39.57 24.29 -11.07
N ILE A 529 -39.26 24.17 -9.77
CA ILE A 529 -38.69 25.25 -8.94
C ILE A 529 -37.29 25.64 -9.46
N LYS A 530 -36.43 24.65 -9.76
CA LYS A 530 -35.11 24.89 -10.36
C LYS A 530 -35.21 25.65 -11.68
N ASN A 531 -36.09 25.20 -12.58
CA ASN A 531 -36.27 25.81 -13.89
C ASN A 531 -36.84 27.24 -13.77
N ALA A 532 -37.66 27.54 -12.76
CA ALA A 532 -38.12 28.90 -12.47
C ALA A 532 -36.96 29.82 -12.08
N PHE A 533 -36.09 29.38 -11.17
CA PHE A 533 -34.88 30.11 -10.84
C PHE A 533 -33.95 30.30 -12.05
N GLU A 534 -33.81 29.29 -12.92
CA GLU A 534 -33.01 29.40 -14.16
C GLU A 534 -33.60 30.38 -15.20
N ARG A 535 -34.92 30.61 -15.18
CA ARG A 535 -35.59 31.65 -15.97
C ARG A 535 -35.47 33.05 -15.35
N GLY A 536 -34.86 33.18 -14.17
CA GLY A 536 -34.73 34.44 -13.43
C GLY A 536 -35.96 34.80 -12.59
N GLU A 537 -36.88 33.86 -12.36
CA GLU A 537 -38.05 34.01 -11.49
C GLU A 537 -37.71 33.55 -10.06
N ASP A 538 -38.27 34.18 -9.02
CA ASP A 538 -38.19 33.66 -7.64
C ASP A 538 -39.54 33.03 -7.25
N PRO A 539 -39.71 31.70 -7.41
CA PRO A 539 -40.96 31.01 -7.06
C PRO A 539 -41.27 31.07 -5.56
N LEU A 540 -40.29 31.41 -4.72
CA LEU A 540 -40.43 31.47 -3.26
C LEU A 540 -40.57 32.90 -2.74
N ALA A 541 -40.70 33.91 -3.60
CA ALA A 541 -40.78 35.32 -3.20
C ALA A 541 -42.02 35.65 -2.34
N GLY A 542 -43.11 34.88 -2.47
CA GLY A 542 -44.30 34.99 -1.63
C GLY A 542 -44.22 34.12 -0.37
N ASP A 543 -44.90 34.53 0.71
CA ASP A 543 -45.07 33.72 1.93
C ASP A 543 -46.24 32.70 1.80
N GLN A 544 -46.62 32.33 0.56
CA GLN A 544 -47.63 31.29 0.33
C GLN A 544 -46.98 29.91 0.38
N ASN A 545 -47.53 29.03 1.21
CA ASN A 545 -46.98 27.69 1.46
C ASN A 545 -47.48 26.67 0.42
N ASP A 546 -47.37 27.03 -0.86
CA ASP A 546 -47.91 26.24 -1.98
C ASP A 546 -46.95 25.12 -2.45
N HIS A 547 -45.72 25.15 -1.96
CA HIS A 547 -44.65 24.21 -2.33
C HIS A 547 -44.32 23.25 -1.19
N ASP A 548 -44.02 22.00 -1.55
CA ASP A 548 -43.58 20.98 -0.60
C ASP A 548 -42.18 21.31 -0.02
N MET A 549 -42.03 21.20 1.31
CA MET A 549 -40.79 21.57 2.01
C MET A 549 -39.61 20.68 1.62
N ASP A 550 -39.85 19.38 1.42
CA ASP A 550 -38.81 18.44 1.01
C ASP A 550 -38.34 18.72 -0.42
N SER A 551 -39.21 19.27 -1.26
CA SER A 551 -38.90 19.71 -2.62
C SER A 551 -38.04 20.98 -2.61
N ILE A 552 -38.33 21.96 -1.75
CA ILE A 552 -37.48 23.16 -1.57
C ILE A 552 -36.10 22.78 -1.00
N ALA A 553 -36.06 21.89 0.00
CA ALA A 553 -34.81 21.35 0.54
C ALA A 553 -34.02 20.58 -0.52
N GLY A 554 -34.71 19.86 -1.41
CA GLY A 554 -34.15 19.20 -2.58
C GLY A 554 -33.49 20.17 -3.56
N VAL A 555 -34.13 21.29 -3.87
CA VAL A 555 -33.59 22.35 -4.75
C VAL A 555 -32.30 22.94 -4.18
N LEU A 556 -32.26 23.23 -2.87
CA LEU A 556 -31.06 23.76 -2.22
C LEU A 556 -29.88 22.78 -2.31
N LYS A 557 -30.11 21.49 -2.05
CA LYS A 557 -29.07 20.45 -2.20
C LYS A 557 -28.65 20.30 -3.67
N LEU A 558 -29.61 20.29 -4.59
CA LEU A 558 -29.35 20.15 -6.02
C LEU A 558 -28.52 21.32 -6.56
N TYR A 559 -28.78 22.53 -6.09
CA TYR A 559 -28.00 23.72 -6.43
C TYR A 559 -26.52 23.54 -6.07
N PHE A 560 -26.21 23.18 -4.82
CA PHE A 560 -24.82 22.98 -4.39
C PHE A 560 -24.13 21.79 -5.09
N ARG A 561 -24.87 20.71 -5.35
CA ARG A 561 -24.36 19.54 -6.08
C ARG A 561 -24.08 19.85 -7.56
N GLY A 562 -24.84 20.76 -8.16
CA GLY A 562 -24.75 21.14 -9.56
C GLY A 562 -23.81 22.31 -9.86
N LEU A 563 -23.08 22.83 -8.86
CA LEU A 563 -22.10 23.88 -9.07
C LEU A 563 -20.93 23.37 -9.94
N GLU A 564 -20.61 24.09 -11.01
CA GLU A 564 -19.44 23.82 -11.86
C GLU A 564 -18.13 23.83 -11.04
N HIS A 565 -18.07 24.73 -10.05
CA HIS A 565 -17.02 24.76 -9.03
C HIS A 565 -17.64 24.39 -7.67
N PRO A 566 -17.39 23.18 -7.14
CA PRO A 566 -17.95 22.74 -5.85
C PRO A 566 -17.62 23.71 -4.72
N LEU A 567 -18.52 23.81 -3.75
CA LEU A 567 -18.32 24.71 -2.61
C LEU A 567 -17.01 24.39 -1.89
N PHE A 568 -16.66 23.11 -1.74
CA PHE A 568 -15.34 22.65 -1.32
C PHE A 568 -14.56 22.14 -2.54
N PRO A 569 -13.55 22.89 -3.04
CA PRO A 569 -12.71 22.43 -4.15
C PRO A 569 -12.00 21.11 -3.84
N LYS A 570 -11.80 20.27 -4.86
CA LYS A 570 -11.11 18.98 -4.73
C LYS A 570 -9.67 19.15 -4.20
N ASP A 571 -9.02 20.26 -4.55
CA ASP A 571 -7.62 20.54 -4.19
C ASP A 571 -7.38 20.64 -2.67
N ILE A 572 -8.40 21.01 -1.88
CA ILE A 572 -8.29 21.12 -0.42
C ILE A 572 -8.81 19.88 0.31
N PHE A 573 -9.25 18.84 -0.41
CA PHE A 573 -9.86 17.65 0.16
C PHE A 573 -8.92 16.96 1.15
N HIS A 574 -7.67 16.68 0.75
CA HIS A 574 -6.70 15.99 1.61
C HIS A 574 -6.36 16.77 2.87
N ASP A 575 -6.17 18.09 2.75
CA ASP A 575 -5.88 18.97 3.87
C ASP A 575 -7.05 18.99 4.88
N LEU A 576 -8.28 18.98 4.40
CA LEU A 576 -9.48 18.95 5.24
C LEU A 576 -9.72 17.59 5.90
N ILE A 577 -9.49 16.48 5.20
CA ILE A 577 -9.64 15.13 5.77
C ILE A 577 -8.56 14.87 6.82
N ALA A 578 -7.32 15.35 6.63
CA ALA A 578 -6.25 15.23 7.61
C ALA A 578 -6.64 15.85 8.97
N CYS A 579 -7.42 16.95 8.96
CA CYS A 579 -7.90 17.60 10.19
C CYS A 579 -8.81 16.68 11.03
N VAL A 580 -9.54 15.75 10.41
CA VAL A 580 -10.51 14.88 11.09
C VAL A 580 -9.84 13.91 12.07
N THR A 581 -8.56 13.59 11.85
CA THR A 581 -7.77 12.69 12.72
C THR A 581 -7.37 13.32 14.06
N MET A 582 -7.62 14.62 14.27
CA MET A 582 -7.31 15.32 15.52
C MET A 582 -8.41 15.11 16.57
N ASP A 583 -8.06 14.69 17.78
CA ASP A 583 -9.02 14.41 18.85
C ASP A 583 -9.66 15.68 19.45
N ASN A 584 -8.95 16.81 19.43
CA ASN A 584 -9.42 18.07 20.00
C ASN A 584 -10.26 18.87 18.98
N LEU A 585 -11.56 19.02 19.27
CA LEU A 585 -12.52 19.74 18.41
C LEU A 585 -12.12 21.20 18.14
N GLN A 586 -11.54 21.90 19.13
CA GLN A 586 -11.15 23.30 18.98
C GLN A 586 -9.90 23.46 18.09
N GLU A 587 -8.90 22.58 18.26
CA GLU A 587 -7.73 22.57 17.40
C GLU A 587 -8.07 22.15 15.97
N ARG A 588 -8.99 21.19 15.83
CA ARG A 588 -9.56 20.78 14.54
C ARG A 588 -10.22 21.97 13.83
N ALA A 589 -11.06 22.73 14.54
CA ALA A 589 -11.71 23.93 14.00
C ALA A 589 -10.70 24.99 13.53
N LEU A 590 -9.61 25.22 14.27
CA LEU A 590 -8.56 26.17 13.87
C LEU A 590 -7.80 25.74 12.61
N HIS A 591 -7.54 24.43 12.46
CA HIS A 591 -6.90 23.90 11.25
C HIS A 591 -7.84 23.99 10.05
N VAL A 592 -9.10 23.63 10.21
CA VAL A 592 -10.14 23.79 9.17
C VAL A 592 -10.25 25.26 8.77
N ARG A 593 -10.28 26.21 9.72
CA ARG A 593 -10.24 27.66 9.43
C ARG A 593 -9.06 28.04 8.57
N LYS A 594 -7.86 27.58 8.92
CA LYS A 594 -6.63 27.89 8.17
C LYS A 594 -6.71 27.42 6.71
N VAL A 595 -7.29 26.23 6.47
CA VAL A 595 -7.47 25.69 5.11
C VAL A 595 -8.54 26.48 4.35
N LEU A 596 -9.70 26.75 4.97
CA LEU A 596 -10.80 27.47 4.31
C LEU A 596 -10.48 28.93 4.01
N LEU A 597 -9.64 29.60 4.81
CA LEU A 597 -9.22 30.99 4.54
C LEU A 597 -8.43 31.18 3.23
N ASN A 598 -7.96 30.09 2.61
CA ASN A 598 -7.34 30.14 1.28
C ASN A 598 -8.37 30.23 0.14
N LEU A 599 -9.68 30.04 0.43
CA LEU A 599 -10.74 30.11 -0.58
C LEU A 599 -11.13 31.55 -0.92
N PRO A 600 -11.71 31.78 -2.12
CA PRO A 600 -12.22 33.10 -2.49
C PRO A 600 -13.21 33.66 -1.47
N LYS A 601 -13.16 34.97 -1.23
CA LYS A 601 -14.04 35.67 -0.27
C LYS A 601 -15.53 35.40 -0.54
N THR A 602 -15.94 35.35 -1.81
CA THR A 602 -17.32 35.07 -2.21
C THR A 602 -17.78 33.68 -1.77
N THR A 603 -16.91 32.66 -1.93
CA THR A 603 -17.17 31.29 -1.47
C THR A 603 -17.30 31.24 0.06
N LEU A 604 -16.42 31.94 0.77
CA LEU A 604 -16.46 32.03 2.23
C LEU A 604 -17.74 32.70 2.75
N ILE A 605 -18.26 33.72 2.06
CA ILE A 605 -19.53 34.36 2.41
C ILE A 605 -20.70 33.37 2.30
N VAL A 606 -20.76 32.60 1.20
CA VAL A 606 -21.81 31.58 0.98
C VAL A 606 -21.69 30.45 2.00
N MET A 607 -20.47 29.96 2.27
CA MET A 607 -20.23 28.95 3.31
C MET A 607 -20.68 29.44 4.69
N ARG A 608 -20.26 30.65 5.08
CA ARG A 608 -20.64 31.26 6.37
C ARG A 608 -22.15 31.35 6.51
N TYR A 609 -22.84 31.73 5.44
CA TYR A 609 -24.30 31.83 5.44
C TYR A 609 -24.99 30.46 5.57
N LEU A 610 -24.54 29.46 4.78
CA LEU A 610 -25.07 28.10 4.80
C LEU A 610 -24.86 27.42 6.15
N PHE A 611 -23.64 27.42 6.68
CA PHE A 611 -23.32 26.71 7.92
C PHE A 611 -23.92 27.37 9.16
N ALA A 612 -24.09 28.69 9.15
CA ALA A 612 -24.85 29.38 10.20
C ALA A 612 -26.34 28.98 10.18
N PHE A 613 -26.94 28.80 9.00
CA PHE A 613 -28.30 28.29 8.85
C PHE A 613 -28.40 26.82 9.32
N LEU A 614 -27.48 25.95 8.90
CA LEU A 614 -27.49 24.53 9.32
C LEU A 614 -27.29 24.37 10.83
N ASN A 615 -26.46 25.20 11.44
CA ASN A 615 -26.33 25.25 12.90
C ASN A 615 -27.66 25.64 13.56
N HIS A 616 -28.32 26.71 13.06
CA HIS A 616 -29.62 27.13 13.58
C HIS A 616 -30.70 26.05 13.42
N LEU A 617 -30.75 25.37 12.27
CA LEU A 617 -31.68 24.27 12.02
C LEU A 617 -31.47 23.10 13.00
N SER A 618 -30.20 22.78 13.30
CA SER A 618 -29.85 21.70 14.23
C SER A 618 -30.29 21.95 15.67
N GLN A 619 -30.58 23.21 16.05
CA GLN A 619 -31.10 23.56 17.38
C GLN A 619 -32.55 23.10 17.58
N PHE A 620 -33.27 22.78 16.50
CA PHE A 620 -34.64 22.23 16.51
C PHE A 620 -34.65 20.71 16.35
N SER A 621 -33.52 20.02 16.62
CA SER A 621 -33.38 18.57 16.40
C SER A 621 -34.37 17.72 17.19
N GLU A 622 -34.90 18.21 18.31
CA GLU A 622 -35.96 17.53 19.08
C GLU A 622 -37.27 17.43 18.31
N GLU A 623 -37.55 18.37 17.39
CA GLU A 623 -38.78 18.40 16.60
C GLU A 623 -38.55 17.88 15.17
N ASN A 624 -37.51 18.36 14.49
CA ASN A 624 -37.24 17.99 13.10
C ASN A 624 -36.43 16.69 12.96
N MET A 625 -35.93 16.11 14.05
CA MET A 625 -35.13 14.87 14.07
C MET A 625 -33.77 14.95 13.32
N MET A 626 -33.28 16.16 13.04
CA MET A 626 -32.05 16.44 12.29
C MET A 626 -30.99 17.11 13.17
N ASP A 627 -30.23 16.30 13.91
CA ASP A 627 -29.05 16.76 14.65
C ASP A 627 -27.87 17.11 13.69
N PRO A 628 -26.77 17.73 14.18
CA PRO A 628 -25.64 18.09 13.32
C PRO A 628 -25.02 16.91 12.55
N TYR A 629 -25.12 15.70 13.09
CA TYR A 629 -24.62 14.49 12.44
C TYR A 629 -25.52 14.05 11.28
N ASN A 630 -26.84 14.03 11.47
CA ASN A 630 -27.84 13.72 10.45
C ASN A 630 -27.80 14.73 9.30
N LEU A 631 -27.62 16.03 9.61
CA LEU A 631 -27.41 17.06 8.60
C LEU A 631 -26.11 16.85 7.84
N ALA A 632 -25.03 16.45 8.53
CA ALA A 632 -23.76 16.15 7.88
C ALA A 632 -23.82 14.94 6.95
N ILE A 633 -24.61 13.91 7.26
CA ILE A 633 -24.85 12.78 6.34
C ILE A 633 -25.55 13.25 5.05
N CYS A 634 -26.47 14.22 5.16
CA CYS A 634 -27.22 14.74 4.01
C CYS A 634 -26.37 15.70 3.16
N PHE A 635 -25.60 16.59 3.80
CA PHE A 635 -24.81 17.62 3.14
C PHE A 635 -23.39 17.19 2.79
N GLY A 636 -22.82 16.18 3.45
CA GLY A 636 -21.52 15.58 3.16
C GLY A 636 -21.29 15.31 1.67
N PRO A 637 -22.04 14.36 1.08
CA PRO A 637 -21.89 14.01 -0.34
C PRO A 637 -22.36 15.12 -1.29
N THR A 638 -23.17 16.08 -0.79
CA THR A 638 -23.68 17.22 -1.58
C THR A 638 -22.61 18.31 -1.74
N LEU A 639 -21.85 18.60 -0.68
CA LEU A 639 -20.87 19.69 -0.63
C LEU A 639 -19.46 19.24 -1.01
N MET A 640 -19.15 17.96 -0.79
CA MET A 640 -17.82 17.39 -0.99
C MET A 640 -17.94 15.96 -1.52
N SER A 641 -17.58 15.76 -2.79
CA SER A 641 -17.51 14.42 -3.38
C SER A 641 -16.14 13.81 -3.09
N VAL A 642 -16.13 12.54 -2.70
CA VAL A 642 -14.88 11.77 -2.52
C VAL A 642 -14.18 11.63 -3.88
N PRO A 643 -12.90 12.01 -4.03
CA PRO A 643 -12.15 11.84 -5.27
C PRO A 643 -12.05 10.37 -5.73
N GLU A 644 -11.94 10.15 -7.03
CA GLU A 644 -11.72 8.83 -7.62
C GLU A 644 -10.37 8.25 -7.12
N GLY A 645 -10.33 6.94 -6.82
CA GLY A 645 -9.13 6.26 -6.28
C GLY A 645 -9.11 6.07 -4.75
N HIS A 646 -10.07 6.63 -4.01
CA HIS A 646 -10.18 6.45 -2.56
C HIS A 646 -11.35 5.52 -2.18
N ASP A 647 -11.23 4.80 -1.05
CA ASP A 647 -12.35 3.99 -0.53
C ASP A 647 -13.54 4.89 -0.17
N GLN A 648 -14.59 4.80 -0.98
CA GLN A 648 -15.79 5.65 -0.86
C GLN A 648 -16.42 5.51 0.52
N VAL A 649 -16.41 4.32 1.12
CA VAL A 649 -17.10 4.06 2.39
C VAL A 649 -16.34 4.69 3.57
N SER A 650 -15.02 4.46 3.67
CA SER A 650 -14.19 5.04 4.74
C SER A 650 -14.05 6.56 4.62
N CYS A 651 -13.86 7.09 3.40
CA CYS A 651 -13.69 8.53 3.21
C CYS A 651 -14.99 9.29 3.47
N GLN A 652 -16.15 8.72 3.15
CA GLN A 652 -17.44 9.37 3.42
C GLN A 652 -17.67 9.55 4.93
N ALA A 653 -17.22 8.63 5.77
CA ALA A 653 -17.30 8.79 7.23
C ALA A 653 -16.50 10.01 7.71
N HIS A 654 -15.30 10.21 7.18
CA HIS A 654 -14.47 11.38 7.48
C HIS A 654 -15.07 12.68 6.95
N VAL A 655 -15.64 12.67 5.74
CA VAL A 655 -16.37 13.83 5.18
C VAL A 655 -17.54 14.22 6.07
N ASN A 656 -18.33 13.25 6.53
CA ASN A 656 -19.46 13.52 7.42
C ASN A 656 -19.00 14.10 8.75
N GLU A 657 -17.93 13.58 9.35
CA GLU A 657 -17.37 14.11 10.61
C GLU A 657 -16.77 15.52 10.44
N LEU A 658 -16.17 15.82 9.29
CA LEU A 658 -15.72 17.16 8.92
C LEU A 658 -16.90 18.14 8.82
N ILE A 659 -17.92 17.81 8.03
CA ILE A 659 -19.10 18.68 7.85
C ILE A 659 -19.81 18.91 9.19
N LYS A 660 -19.94 17.88 10.02
CA LYS A 660 -20.44 18.01 11.40
C LYS A 660 -19.59 18.98 12.22
N THR A 661 -18.26 18.86 12.15
CA THR A 661 -17.34 19.80 12.83
C THR A 661 -17.61 21.25 12.37
N ILE A 662 -17.78 21.46 11.05
CA ILE A 662 -18.05 22.79 10.49
C ILE A 662 -19.41 23.34 10.94
N ILE A 663 -20.45 22.50 11.01
CA ILE A 663 -21.77 22.90 11.51
C ILE A 663 -21.70 23.32 12.98
N ILE A 664 -21.00 22.56 13.83
CA ILE A 664 -20.91 22.83 15.27
C ILE A 664 -20.03 24.07 15.55
N GLN A 665 -18.89 24.18 14.88
CA GLN A 665 -17.88 25.20 15.15
C GLN A 665 -17.88 26.34 14.13
N HIS A 666 -19.01 26.61 13.46
CA HIS A 666 -19.08 27.58 12.36
C HIS A 666 -18.61 28.99 12.77
N GLU A 667 -18.87 29.43 14.01
CA GLU A 667 -18.43 30.74 14.53
C GLU A 667 -16.91 30.82 14.71
N ASN A 668 -16.27 29.71 15.07
CA ASN A 668 -14.81 29.65 15.24
C ASN A 668 -14.09 29.47 13.90
N ILE A 669 -14.75 28.84 12.92
CA ILE A 669 -14.18 28.52 11.60
C ILE A 669 -14.29 29.69 10.63
N PHE A 670 -15.45 30.35 10.53
CA PHE A 670 -15.66 31.42 9.56
C PHE A 670 -15.42 32.82 10.16
N PRO A 671 -14.83 33.76 9.39
CA PRO A 671 -14.63 35.12 9.86
C PRO A 671 -15.95 35.84 10.20
N GLY A 672 -15.95 36.57 11.32
CA GLY A 672 -17.09 37.36 11.75
C GLY A 672 -17.40 38.54 10.82
N ALA A 673 -18.53 39.21 11.04
CA ALA A 673 -18.99 40.34 10.21
C ALA A 673 -17.99 41.51 10.12
N ARG A 674 -17.08 41.64 11.10
CA ARG A 674 -16.02 42.67 11.13
C ARG A 674 -14.79 42.30 10.30
N GLU A 675 -14.55 41.01 10.07
CA GLU A 675 -13.37 40.50 9.35
C GLU A 675 -13.68 40.21 7.87
N LEU A 676 -14.94 39.86 7.56
CA LEU A 676 -15.43 39.59 6.21
C LEU A 676 -16.77 40.30 5.98
N GLU A 677 -16.73 41.38 5.22
CA GLU A 677 -17.92 42.12 4.77
C GLU A 677 -18.78 41.26 3.84
N GLY A 678 -20.08 41.25 4.08
CA GLY A 678 -21.05 40.46 3.32
C GLY A 678 -22.26 40.07 4.18
N PRO A 679 -23.35 39.58 3.57
CA PRO A 679 -24.54 39.14 4.26
C PRO A 679 -24.22 38.06 5.31
N VAL A 680 -24.92 38.14 6.45
CA VAL A 680 -24.83 37.21 7.56
C VAL A 680 -26.22 36.66 7.82
N TYR A 681 -26.31 35.34 7.99
CA TYR A 681 -27.57 34.71 8.33
C TYR A 681 -28.07 35.23 9.69
N SER A 682 -29.27 35.82 9.69
CA SER A 682 -29.92 36.33 10.89
C SER A 682 -31.08 35.42 11.24
N ARG A 683 -31.18 35.00 12.50
CA ARG A 683 -32.29 34.17 12.99
C ARG A 683 -33.58 34.99 12.89
N ALA A 684 -34.52 34.57 12.04
CA ALA A 684 -35.84 35.16 12.00
C ALA A 684 -36.57 34.78 13.30
N VAL A 685 -36.83 35.75 14.16
CA VAL A 685 -37.64 35.55 15.38
C VAL A 685 -39.08 35.29 14.93
N PRO A 686 -39.76 34.22 15.41
CA PRO A 686 -41.18 34.05 15.15
C PRO A 686 -41.94 35.24 15.73
N VAL A 687 -42.81 35.85 14.92
CA VAL A 687 -43.74 36.90 15.36
C VAL A 687 -44.80 36.25 16.24
N SER A 688 -44.46 36.01 17.51
CA SER A 688 -45.39 35.69 18.60
C SER A 688 -44.69 36.01 19.91
N PHE A 689 -45.29 36.89 20.71
CA PHE A 689 -44.79 37.52 21.94
C PHE A 689 -44.04 38.86 21.77
N CYS A 690 -44.72 39.84 21.19
CA CYS A 690 -44.64 41.21 21.69
C CYS A 690 -45.97 41.54 22.39
N CYS A 691 -45.96 41.55 23.72
CA CYS A 691 -46.85 42.38 24.54
C CYS A 691 -46.12 42.71 25.84
N SER A 692 -46.10 44.02 26.18
CA SER A 692 -45.70 44.65 27.46
C SER A 692 -44.22 44.51 27.86
N GLU A 693 -43.41 45.55 28.11
CA GLU A 693 -43.65 46.93 28.56
C GLU A 693 -42.58 47.90 28.04
N SER A 694 -42.91 49.20 28.12
CA SER A 694 -42.17 50.37 27.67
C SER A 694 -41.08 50.83 28.71
N PRO A 695 -40.47 52.03 28.64
CA PRO A 695 -39.02 52.16 28.39
C PRO A 695 -38.30 53.02 29.44
N HIS A 696 -37.31 52.49 30.17
CA HIS A 696 -36.41 53.34 30.96
C HIS A 696 -35.02 52.72 31.11
N GLY A 697 -33.98 53.54 30.95
CA GLY A 697 -32.73 53.39 31.71
C GLY A 697 -31.46 53.18 30.91
N GLU A 698 -30.78 54.29 30.68
CA GLU A 698 -29.35 54.51 30.44
C GLU A 698 -28.31 53.44 30.86
N ARG A 699 -27.30 53.27 29.99
CA ARG A 699 -25.83 53.23 30.24
C ARG A 699 -25.30 52.69 31.58
N ALA A 700 -24.45 51.65 31.51
CA ALA A 700 -23.11 51.56 32.15
C ALA A 700 -22.48 50.21 31.73
N LEU A 701 -21.37 50.20 30.99
CA LEU A 701 -19.99 50.10 31.49
C LEU A 701 -19.72 48.80 32.27
N ALA A 702 -18.89 47.97 31.64
CA ALA A 702 -18.20 46.84 32.21
C ALA A 702 -17.28 47.28 33.34
N GLU A 703 -17.19 46.45 34.39
CA GLU A 703 -15.98 46.30 35.17
C GLU A 703 -15.89 44.88 35.74
N ASP A 704 -14.68 44.34 35.63
CA ASP A 704 -14.18 43.09 36.18
C ASP A 704 -14.39 42.96 37.70
N SER A 705 -14.53 41.73 38.18
CA SER A 705 -13.74 41.30 39.34
C SER A 705 -13.69 39.77 39.48
N VAL A 706 -12.45 39.28 39.41
CA VAL A 706 -11.93 37.96 39.77
C VAL A 706 -12.14 37.65 41.27
N GLN A 707 -12.44 36.40 41.62
CA GLN A 707 -11.84 35.60 42.71
C GLN A 707 -12.58 34.24 42.81
N ASP A 708 -12.00 33.07 42.49
CA ASP A 708 -10.87 32.32 43.07
C ASP A 708 -11.33 31.25 44.10
N VAL A 709 -10.62 30.12 44.07
CA VAL A 709 -10.40 29.10 45.12
C VAL A 709 -11.27 27.81 45.18
N THR A 710 -10.56 26.70 44.89
CA THR A 710 -10.63 25.29 45.42
C THR A 710 -11.82 24.41 45.08
N ALA A 711 -11.64 23.29 44.36
CA ALA A 711 -11.04 22.00 44.76
C ALA A 711 -11.93 21.19 45.70
N GLU A 712 -12.56 20.12 45.17
CA GLU A 712 -12.72 18.86 45.90
C GLU A 712 -12.99 17.68 44.95
N HIS A 713 -12.25 16.60 45.21
CA HIS A 713 -12.40 15.26 44.64
C HIS A 713 -13.72 14.63 45.09
N HIS A 714 -14.45 13.97 44.19
CA HIS A 714 -15.22 12.78 44.54
C HIS A 714 -15.15 11.74 43.43
N THR A 715 -14.45 10.65 43.75
CA THR A 715 -14.58 9.33 43.14
C THR A 715 -15.83 8.64 43.69
N SER A 716 -16.65 8.03 42.84
CA SER A 716 -17.30 6.75 43.15
C SER A 716 -17.81 6.07 41.89
N ASP A 717 -17.45 4.81 41.80
CA ASP A 717 -17.87 3.73 40.91
C ASP A 717 -19.38 3.69 40.59
N ASP A 718 -19.71 3.42 39.32
CA ASP A 718 -20.38 2.17 38.86
C ASP A 718 -20.12 1.95 37.36
#